data_AF-L9KGY0-F1
#
_entry.id   AF-L9KGY0-F1
#
_cell.length_a   1.000
_cell.length_b   1.000
_cell.length_c   1.000
_cell.angle_alpha   90.00
_cell.angle_beta   90.00
_cell.angle_gamma   90.00
#
_symmetry.space_group_name_H-M   'P 1'
#
loop_
_entity.id
_entity.type
_entity.pdbx_description
1 polymer ?
#
loop_
_entity_poly.entity_id
_entity_poly.type
_entity_poly.pdbx_seq_one_letter_code
_entity_poly.pdbx_strand_id
1 'polypeptide(L)'
;MSLKLDLETNFAECVVDVGKIILGNKQREEMNPRLQEKQNETIQQAICALLNSGGGVVKAEIENEDYNYARHGVGLDLPSIFRGYLDEMQQGNLFLIFVNSWNTEAAGVPFATLCSNLYHRYKIFTDVMEPQEALAFLRRRIQTLMNTNDSNPLGSQEAQIGVKHEPAASAADLFDRAQLQYLEKLNFVETRHVEFKMFSADVSQCVREMLPKCVSALANTEGGYVFFGVHEETCQVIGCEKEKVDLTILRISIDGCIRKLPVHHFCTRRPEIQYTIKFLEVHDKGALYGYVCAVKVEQFCCAVFAKVPNSWHVKDNQVKQMSTKEWATWMIETDPGLKEKEGVICDALLISQNNTLILYTIFSKWDVGCKGYSMIVAHSLKESLVNMGGYTGRLCVTPFLNPDKTANTLYGPDLQIYPESYNFTIQNMEVLLQSLVIVLLGFKSLSDELGSEVLNLLTDKQYELLSRNLHKTRKLFVHGLTGSGKTSLALMIMEKIRNVFHCQSENILYVCENQPLKKFVSKKTTCQAVTRKTFMKYDFENIQHIVIDEAQNLRTEDGDWYGKAKAITERNKDRPGVLWVFLDYFQTNHLSCSGLPPLSAQHPSDTLTTVVRYAHPIADYLQKTLRKVRENPLPNLPPGALLMFQEPRWVQGVPGNVETSHHSDLEEMMIYVAEKCRSLWRNGYSPKDVAVLFSKAQEVEKYKENLLTAMRRRRMSQLDDESDLLVQIKDASDILTNHIVVDSAYRFSGLERNVVFAINPRAVKPVVYENLLLCLASRARKHLYILKLPEQQEDPSEL
;
A
#
# COMPACT_ATOMS: atom_id res chain seq x y z
N MET A 1 -25.09 20.15 12.72
CA MET A 1 -25.29 19.61 14.07
C MET A 1 -24.10 18.72 14.36
N SER A 2 -23.55 18.72 15.57
CA SER A 2 -22.50 17.76 15.92
C SER A 2 -23.16 16.38 16.09
N LEU A 3 -22.81 15.42 15.23
CA LEU A 3 -23.19 14.01 15.38
C LEU A 3 -22.74 13.52 16.76
N LYS A 4 -23.63 12.85 17.50
CA LYS A 4 -23.35 12.37 18.85
C LYS A 4 -23.16 10.86 18.81
N LEU A 5 -22.19 10.37 19.57
CA LEU A 5 -22.12 8.95 19.86
C LEU A 5 -23.07 8.61 21.00
N ASP A 6 -23.86 7.57 20.81
CA ASP A 6 -24.68 6.99 21.86
C ASP A 6 -23.78 6.08 22.72
N LEU A 7 -23.37 6.58 23.89
CA LEU A 7 -22.46 5.86 24.80
C LEU A 7 -23.19 4.88 25.72
N GLU A 8 -24.52 4.98 25.82
CA GLU A 8 -25.40 4.17 26.68
C GLU A 8 -26.15 3.09 25.88
N THR A 9 -25.65 2.83 24.67
CA THR A 9 -26.22 1.88 23.73
C THR A 9 -26.01 0.41 24.12
N ASN A 10 -26.98 -0.44 23.79
CA ASN A 10 -26.89 -1.90 23.92
C ASN A 10 -26.11 -2.55 22.75
N PHE A 11 -25.82 -1.80 21.68
CA PHE A 11 -25.05 -2.31 20.54
C PHE A 11 -23.58 -2.53 20.92
N ALA A 12 -23.00 -3.59 20.35
CA ALA A 12 -21.61 -3.95 20.56
C ALA A 12 -20.62 -3.07 19.78
N GLU A 13 -21.12 -2.40 18.73
CA GLU A 13 -20.36 -1.50 17.88
C GLU A 13 -20.66 -0.03 18.20
N CYS A 14 -19.92 0.86 17.55
CA CYS A 14 -20.14 2.30 17.64
C CYS A 14 -21.55 2.68 17.15
N VAL A 15 -22.30 3.45 17.94
CA VAL A 15 -23.61 3.97 17.55
C VAL A 15 -23.55 5.48 17.38
N VAL A 16 -23.92 5.94 16.18
CA VAL A 16 -24.03 7.36 15.85
C VAL A 16 -25.51 7.75 15.83
N ASP A 17 -25.91 8.63 16.74
CA ASP A 17 -27.26 9.17 16.80
C ASP A 17 -27.38 10.40 15.88
N VAL A 18 -28.27 10.31 14.89
CA VAL A 18 -28.56 11.38 13.92
C VAL A 18 -29.81 12.19 14.28
N GLY A 19 -30.49 11.85 15.37
CA GLY A 19 -31.70 12.50 15.85
C GLY A 19 -32.94 12.15 15.03
N LYS A 20 -33.88 13.10 14.96
CA LYS A 20 -35.16 12.96 14.26
C LYS A 20 -34.99 13.11 12.74
N ILE A 21 -35.51 12.15 11.99
CA ILE A 21 -35.48 12.15 10.52
C ILE A 21 -36.85 11.79 9.92
N ILE A 22 -37.16 12.36 8.75
CA ILE A 22 -38.32 11.96 7.95
C ILE A 22 -37.89 10.84 7.00
N LEU A 23 -38.61 9.72 6.97
CA LEU A 23 -38.31 8.59 6.09
C LEU A 23 -39.44 8.33 5.08
N GLY A 24 -39.09 7.66 3.98
CA GLY A 24 -40.02 7.26 2.92
C GLY A 24 -39.80 8.03 1.63
N ASN A 25 -39.90 7.34 0.49
CA ASN A 25 -39.57 7.89 -0.82
C ASN A 25 -40.43 9.14 -1.13
N LYS A 26 -41.76 9.01 -1.01
CA LYS A 26 -42.70 10.11 -1.30
C LYS A 26 -42.59 11.24 -0.29
N GLN A 27 -42.54 10.91 1.00
CA GLN A 27 -42.48 11.90 2.08
C GLN A 27 -41.23 12.75 2.00
N ARG A 28 -40.09 12.16 1.58
CA ARG A 28 -38.84 12.89 1.38
C ARG A 28 -38.86 13.72 0.10
N GLU A 29 -39.51 13.27 -0.97
CA GLU A 29 -39.71 14.07 -2.20
C GLU A 29 -40.58 15.32 -1.94
N GLU A 30 -41.59 15.21 -1.07
CA GLU A 30 -42.50 16.31 -0.71
C GLU A 30 -41.93 17.25 0.38
N MET A 31 -40.77 16.91 0.92
CA MET A 31 -40.12 17.63 2.02
C MET A 31 -39.48 18.95 1.57
N ASN A 32 -39.25 19.88 2.50
CA ASN A 32 -38.44 21.06 2.23
C ASN A 32 -37.03 20.66 1.72
N PRO A 33 -36.60 21.10 0.52
CA PRO A 33 -35.34 20.65 -0.09
C PRO A 33 -34.10 20.91 0.78
N ARG A 34 -34.04 22.07 1.47
CA ARG A 34 -32.90 22.41 2.34
C ARG A 34 -32.82 21.51 3.57
N LEU A 35 -33.98 21.08 4.09
CA LEU A 35 -34.03 20.18 5.23
C LEU A 35 -33.72 18.74 4.81
N GLN A 36 -34.22 18.32 3.63
CA GLN A 36 -33.90 17.02 3.02
C GLN A 36 -32.40 16.88 2.79
N GLU A 37 -31.75 17.88 2.18
CA GLU A 37 -30.30 17.93 1.94
C GLU A 37 -29.51 17.84 3.25
N LYS A 38 -29.91 18.62 4.26
CA LYS A 38 -29.26 18.61 5.58
C LYS A 38 -29.37 17.26 6.29
N GLN A 39 -30.53 16.61 6.23
CA GLN A 39 -30.71 15.27 6.80
C GLN A 39 -29.89 14.22 6.03
N ASN A 40 -29.91 14.26 4.70
CA ASN A 40 -29.08 13.37 3.86
C ASN A 40 -27.60 13.54 4.19
N GLU A 41 -27.10 14.78 4.26
CA GLU A 41 -25.71 15.07 4.59
C GLU A 41 -25.34 14.50 5.98
N THR A 42 -26.19 14.70 6.99
CA THR A 42 -25.96 14.20 8.35
C THR A 42 -25.85 12.67 8.37
N ILE A 43 -26.72 11.96 7.64
CA ILE A 43 -26.70 10.50 7.55
C ILE A 43 -25.49 10.00 6.75
N GLN A 44 -25.17 10.63 5.63
CA GLN A 44 -23.99 10.31 4.83
C GLN A 44 -22.69 10.48 5.63
N GLN A 45 -22.57 11.54 6.43
CA GLN A 45 -21.44 11.77 7.33
C GLN A 45 -21.33 10.68 8.40
N ALA A 46 -22.44 10.29 9.01
CA ALA A 46 -22.48 9.21 10.00
C ALA A 46 -22.07 7.86 9.39
N ILE A 47 -22.61 7.51 8.21
CA ILE A 47 -22.25 6.30 7.47
C ILE A 47 -20.76 6.33 7.11
N CYS A 48 -20.26 7.43 6.54
CA CYS A 48 -18.85 7.57 6.17
C CYS A 48 -17.94 7.41 7.40
N ALA A 49 -18.32 8.00 8.54
CA ALA A 49 -17.57 7.86 9.79
C ALA A 49 -17.48 6.41 10.25
N LEU A 50 -18.58 5.67 10.21
CA LEU A 50 -18.63 4.27 10.60
C LEU A 50 -17.87 3.38 9.61
N LEU A 51 -18.01 3.57 8.30
CA LEU A 51 -17.24 2.82 7.29
C LEU A 51 -15.73 2.91 7.56
N ASN A 52 -15.24 4.10 7.91
CA ASN A 52 -13.83 4.39 8.20
C ASN A 52 -13.41 4.05 9.63
N SER A 53 -14.33 3.50 10.43
CA SER A 53 -14.11 3.09 11.83
C SER A 53 -14.61 1.66 12.06
N GLY A 54 -14.64 0.86 10.99
CA GLY A 54 -14.93 -0.58 10.94
C GLY A 54 -16.37 -0.97 11.23
N GLY A 55 -17.28 -0.08 10.90
CA GLY A 55 -18.71 -0.28 10.97
C GLY A 55 -19.33 0.12 12.30
N GLY A 56 -20.64 -0.11 12.39
CA GLY A 56 -21.45 0.23 13.53
C GLY A 56 -22.89 0.50 13.12
N VAL A 57 -23.61 1.28 13.92
CA VAL A 57 -25.04 1.53 13.70
C VAL A 57 -25.32 3.02 13.67
N VAL A 58 -25.98 3.50 12.61
CA VAL A 58 -26.63 4.81 12.61
C VAL A 58 -28.02 4.64 13.20
N LYS A 59 -28.30 5.37 14.29
CA LYS A 59 -29.58 5.37 14.99
C LYS A 59 -30.32 6.66 14.69
N ALA A 60 -31.57 6.53 14.25
CA ALA A 60 -32.44 7.67 13.98
C ALA A 60 -33.83 7.48 14.58
N GLU A 61 -34.43 8.57 15.06
CA GLU A 61 -35.83 8.60 15.51
C GLU A 61 -36.72 9.00 14.34
N ILE A 62 -37.77 8.22 14.09
CA ILE A 62 -38.68 8.43 12.97
C ILE A 62 -39.63 9.58 13.31
N GLU A 63 -39.60 10.65 12.53
CA GLU A 63 -40.40 11.86 12.77
C GLU A 63 -41.83 11.75 12.22
N ASN A 64 -42.02 11.06 11.09
CA ASN A 64 -43.34 10.88 10.49
C ASN A 64 -44.06 9.63 11.04
N GLU A 65 -45.12 9.85 11.83
CA GLU A 65 -45.81 8.82 12.64
C GLU A 65 -46.35 7.63 11.83
N ASP A 66 -46.81 7.83 10.59
CA ASP A 66 -47.36 6.77 9.73
C ASP A 66 -46.30 5.99 8.93
N TYR A 67 -45.02 6.12 9.26
CA TYR A 67 -43.95 5.47 8.50
C TYR A 67 -43.95 3.95 8.67
N ASN A 68 -43.88 3.24 7.53
CA ASN A 68 -43.69 1.80 7.47
C ASN A 68 -42.62 1.45 6.44
N TYR A 69 -41.51 0.89 6.89
CA TYR A 69 -40.33 0.58 6.07
C TYR A 69 -40.67 -0.28 4.84
N ALA A 70 -41.46 -1.36 5.03
CA ALA A 70 -41.81 -2.27 3.95
C ALA A 70 -42.70 -1.64 2.86
N ARG A 71 -43.45 -0.58 3.18
CA ARG A 71 -44.38 0.08 2.26
C ARG A 71 -43.83 1.37 1.65
N HIS A 72 -43.07 2.14 2.42
CA HIS A 72 -42.70 3.51 2.07
C HIS A 72 -41.26 3.63 1.56
N GLY A 73 -40.43 2.59 1.75
CA GLY A 73 -39.00 2.65 1.45
C GLY A 73 -38.28 3.63 2.38
N VAL A 74 -37.04 3.99 2.06
CA VAL A 74 -36.20 4.84 2.92
C VAL A 74 -36.12 6.28 2.41
N GLY A 75 -36.01 6.47 1.11
CA GLY A 75 -35.93 7.78 0.45
C GLY A 75 -34.62 8.54 0.71
N LEU A 76 -33.56 7.86 1.15
CA LEU A 76 -32.23 8.45 1.32
C LEU A 76 -31.46 8.46 0.01
N ASP A 77 -30.84 9.60 -0.28
CA ASP A 77 -29.88 9.72 -1.37
C ASP A 77 -28.50 9.35 -0.83
N LEU A 78 -28.03 8.15 -1.14
CA LEU A 78 -26.75 7.61 -0.68
C LEU A 78 -25.88 7.23 -1.90
N PRO A 79 -24.56 7.50 -1.84
CA PRO A 79 -23.63 7.04 -2.85
C PRO A 79 -23.82 5.56 -3.16
N SER A 80 -23.85 5.19 -4.45
CA SER A 80 -24.10 3.81 -4.90
C SER A 80 -23.14 2.81 -4.25
N ILE A 81 -21.88 3.21 -4.07
CA ILE A 81 -20.83 2.40 -3.43
C ILE A 81 -21.13 2.05 -1.96
N PHE A 82 -21.90 2.87 -1.25
CA PHE A 82 -22.24 2.59 0.15
C PHE A 82 -23.30 1.50 0.28
N ARG A 83 -24.19 1.34 -0.71
CA ARG A 83 -25.36 0.43 -0.60
C ARG A 83 -24.96 -1.03 -0.33
N GLY A 84 -23.79 -1.47 -0.79
CA GLY A 84 -23.27 -2.82 -0.51
C GLY A 84 -22.85 -3.06 0.95
N TYR A 85 -22.72 -2.00 1.75
CA TYR A 85 -22.26 -2.05 3.14
C TYR A 85 -23.39 -1.85 4.16
N LEU A 86 -24.62 -1.60 3.72
CA LEU A 86 -25.71 -1.20 4.60
C LEU A 86 -26.74 -2.32 4.79
N ASP A 87 -27.26 -2.42 6.01
CA ASP A 87 -28.49 -3.16 6.32
C ASP A 87 -29.42 -2.25 7.12
N GLU A 88 -30.70 -2.28 6.81
CA GLU A 88 -31.66 -1.31 7.32
C GLU A 88 -32.78 -2.02 8.06
N MET A 89 -33.12 -1.54 9.25
CA MET A 89 -34.14 -2.14 10.10
C MET A 89 -34.97 -1.05 10.79
N GLN A 90 -36.30 -1.23 10.76
CA GLN A 90 -37.22 -0.45 11.60
C GLN A 90 -37.51 -1.22 12.89
N GLN A 91 -37.35 -0.56 14.04
CA GLN A 91 -37.67 -1.10 15.36
C GLN A 91 -38.53 -0.09 16.13
N GLY A 92 -39.85 -0.28 16.12
CA GLY A 92 -40.79 0.68 16.71
C GLY A 92 -40.70 2.04 16.01
N ASN A 93 -40.43 3.09 16.80
CA ASN A 93 -40.21 4.46 16.32
C ASN A 93 -38.74 4.77 15.97
N LEU A 94 -37.86 3.77 15.99
CA LEU A 94 -36.47 3.90 15.61
C LEU A 94 -36.21 3.29 14.23
N PHE A 95 -35.31 3.93 13.49
CA PHE A 95 -34.73 3.40 12.26
C PHE A 95 -33.23 3.22 12.45
N LEU A 96 -32.74 2.03 12.13
CA LEU A 96 -31.36 1.61 12.35
C LEU A 96 -30.73 1.28 11.01
N ILE A 97 -29.58 1.88 10.72
CA ILE A 97 -28.75 1.56 9.56
C ILE A 97 -27.48 0.92 10.07
N PHE A 98 -27.35 -0.39 9.90
CA PHE A 98 -26.15 -1.14 10.20
C PHE A 98 -25.15 -0.94 9.07
N VAL A 99 -23.94 -0.51 9.43
CA VAL A 99 -22.86 -0.18 8.52
C VAL A 99 -21.75 -1.20 8.71
N ASN A 100 -21.42 -1.95 7.66
CA ASN A 100 -20.27 -2.86 7.67
C ASN A 100 -18.94 -2.08 7.63
N SER A 101 -17.83 -2.76 7.94
CA SER A 101 -16.50 -2.17 7.74
C SER A 101 -16.25 -1.91 6.26
N TRP A 102 -15.54 -0.83 5.93
CA TRP A 102 -15.07 -0.59 4.58
C TRP A 102 -14.14 -1.74 4.12
N ASN A 103 -14.35 -2.21 2.89
CA ASN A 103 -13.50 -3.22 2.26
C ASN A 103 -12.61 -2.54 1.23
N THR A 104 -11.31 -2.45 1.55
CA THR A 104 -10.32 -1.77 0.70
C THR A 104 -10.14 -2.47 -0.65
N GLU A 105 -10.19 -3.80 -0.67
CA GLU A 105 -9.95 -4.60 -1.88
C GLU A 105 -11.10 -4.48 -2.87
N ALA A 106 -12.34 -4.63 -2.40
CA ALA A 106 -13.53 -4.51 -3.23
C ALA A 106 -13.73 -3.07 -3.75
N ALA A 107 -13.40 -2.06 -2.94
CA ALA A 107 -13.58 -0.67 -3.31
C ALA A 107 -12.39 -0.05 -4.08
N GLY A 108 -11.21 -0.68 -4.04
CA GLY A 108 -9.99 -0.18 -4.67
C GLY A 108 -9.38 1.07 -4.01
N VAL A 109 -9.89 1.49 -2.86
CA VAL A 109 -9.39 2.64 -2.08
C VAL A 109 -9.36 2.32 -0.57
N PRO A 110 -8.42 2.89 0.20
CA PRO A 110 -8.20 2.47 1.60
C PRO A 110 -9.36 2.75 2.55
N PHE A 111 -10.18 3.77 2.28
CA PHE A 111 -11.30 4.15 3.14
C PHE A 111 -12.34 4.96 2.36
N ALA A 112 -13.55 5.07 2.93
CA ALA A 112 -14.67 5.78 2.34
C ALA A 112 -14.47 7.30 2.34
N THR A 113 -14.78 7.93 1.21
CA THR A 113 -14.73 9.39 1.05
C THR A 113 -15.98 9.84 0.29
N LEU A 114 -16.74 10.77 0.86
CA LEU A 114 -17.92 11.35 0.20
C LEU A 114 -17.52 12.28 -0.95
N CYS A 115 -16.45 13.05 -0.75
CA CYS A 115 -15.87 13.91 -1.78
C CYS A 115 -14.41 14.20 -1.46
N SER A 116 -13.50 13.92 -2.39
CA SER A 116 -12.06 14.16 -2.20
C SER A 116 -11.73 15.65 -2.09
N ASN A 117 -12.55 16.51 -2.71
CA ASN A 117 -12.28 17.93 -2.95
C ASN A 117 -10.94 18.20 -3.68
N LEU A 118 -10.38 17.19 -4.35
CA LEU A 118 -9.31 17.33 -5.31
C LEU A 118 -9.93 17.47 -6.69
N TYR A 119 -9.62 18.56 -7.38
CA TYR A 119 -10.10 18.76 -8.74
C TYR A 119 -8.98 18.59 -9.75
N HIS A 120 -9.36 18.22 -10.96
CA HIS A 120 -8.50 18.31 -12.13
C HIS A 120 -9.27 18.90 -13.30
N ARG A 121 -8.50 19.42 -14.26
CA ARG A 121 -9.03 19.84 -15.55
C ARG A 121 -8.77 18.76 -16.60
N TYR A 122 -9.85 18.18 -17.14
CA TYR A 122 -9.78 17.20 -18.23
C TYR A 122 -10.49 17.77 -19.46
N LYS A 123 -9.71 18.03 -20.52
CA LYS A 123 -10.16 18.76 -21.71
C LYS A 123 -10.74 20.13 -21.33
N ILE A 124 -12.06 20.26 -21.27
CA ILE A 124 -12.77 21.52 -20.93
C ILE A 124 -13.50 21.43 -19.58
N PHE A 125 -13.55 20.25 -18.96
CA PHE A 125 -14.30 20.00 -17.75
C PHE A 125 -13.42 20.16 -16.50
N THR A 126 -14.01 20.71 -15.45
CA THR A 126 -13.43 20.80 -14.10
C THR A 126 -14.16 19.81 -13.22
N ASP A 127 -13.55 18.64 -13.05
CA ASP A 127 -14.17 17.51 -12.36
C ASP A 127 -13.46 17.27 -11.02
N VAL A 128 -14.24 16.83 -10.04
CA VAL A 128 -13.68 16.32 -8.79
C VAL A 128 -13.14 14.92 -9.07
N MET A 129 -11.92 14.65 -8.61
CA MET A 129 -11.33 13.32 -8.67
C MET A 129 -12.13 12.39 -7.77
N GLU A 130 -12.70 11.35 -8.35
CA GLU A 130 -13.29 10.26 -7.58
C GLU A 130 -12.20 9.62 -6.69
N PRO A 131 -12.56 8.95 -5.57
CA PRO A 131 -11.57 8.42 -4.62
C PRO A 131 -10.44 7.58 -5.27
N GLN A 132 -10.78 6.77 -6.28
CA GLN A 132 -9.81 5.95 -7.01
C GLN A 132 -8.85 6.80 -7.86
N GLU A 133 -9.37 7.82 -8.55
CA GLU A 133 -8.59 8.75 -9.35
C GLU A 133 -7.68 9.59 -8.45
N ALA A 134 -8.19 10.05 -7.31
CA ALA A 134 -7.44 10.79 -6.32
C ALA A 134 -6.27 9.95 -5.76
N LEU A 135 -6.51 8.67 -5.45
CA LEU A 135 -5.45 7.74 -5.02
C LEU A 135 -4.35 7.61 -6.09
N ALA A 136 -4.74 7.39 -7.34
CA ALA A 136 -3.79 7.28 -8.45
C ALA A 136 -2.99 8.57 -8.65
N PHE A 137 -3.66 9.72 -8.55
CA PHE A 137 -3.03 11.05 -8.63
C PHE A 137 -1.98 11.25 -7.53
N LEU A 138 -2.32 10.98 -6.27
CA LEU A 138 -1.38 11.15 -5.15
C LEU A 138 -0.15 10.23 -5.31
N ARG A 139 -0.36 8.96 -5.68
CA ARG A 139 0.73 8.01 -5.95
C ARG A 139 1.64 8.48 -7.07
N ARG A 140 1.08 8.99 -8.18
CA ARG A 140 1.83 9.54 -9.31
C ARG A 140 2.71 10.72 -8.89
N ARG A 141 2.17 11.65 -8.09
CA ARG A 141 2.94 12.82 -7.59
C ARG A 141 4.14 12.41 -6.74
N ILE A 142 4.00 11.40 -5.89
CA ILE A 142 5.11 10.87 -5.09
C ILE A 142 6.19 10.26 -5.99
N GLN A 143 5.81 9.45 -6.98
CA GLN A 143 6.76 8.81 -7.90
C GLN A 143 7.57 9.85 -8.70
N THR A 144 6.93 10.91 -9.20
CA THR A 144 7.63 12.00 -9.92
C THR A 144 8.65 12.73 -9.03
N LEU A 145 8.34 12.92 -7.74
CA LEU A 145 9.25 13.53 -6.77
C LEU A 145 10.44 12.62 -6.41
N MET A 146 10.22 11.31 -6.33
CA MET A 146 11.31 10.35 -6.09
C MET A 146 12.30 10.31 -7.26
N ASN A 147 11.81 10.38 -8.51
CA ASN A 147 12.64 10.35 -9.71
C ASN A 147 13.47 11.64 -9.92
N THR A 148 13.10 12.76 -9.30
CA THR A 148 13.80 14.05 -9.44
C THR A 148 14.91 14.28 -8.41
N ASN A 149 15.02 13.42 -7.38
CA ASN A 149 16.10 13.46 -6.39
C ASN A 149 17.37 12.69 -6.82
N ASP A 150 17.31 11.90 -7.90
CA ASP A 150 18.49 11.38 -8.58
C ASP A 150 18.95 12.44 -9.60
N SER A 151 20.04 13.12 -9.29
CA SER A 151 20.56 14.24 -10.09
C SER A 151 20.90 13.85 -11.52
N ASN A 152 20.05 14.27 -12.46
CA ASN A 152 20.41 15.02 -13.67
C ASN A 152 19.15 15.75 -14.19
N PRO A 153 19.19 17.06 -14.46
CA PRO A 153 18.09 17.75 -15.12
C PRO A 153 18.09 17.34 -16.60
N LEU A 154 17.55 16.17 -16.92
CA LEU A 154 17.17 15.89 -18.29
C LEU A 154 16.00 16.83 -18.60
N GLY A 155 16.31 17.88 -19.35
CA GLY A 155 15.31 18.73 -19.98
C GLY A 155 14.28 17.86 -20.68
N SER A 156 13.02 18.25 -20.55
CA SER A 156 11.87 17.82 -21.34
C SER A 156 12.25 17.53 -22.80
N GLN A 157 12.55 16.28 -23.09
CA GLN A 157 12.80 15.75 -24.43
C GLN A 157 11.75 14.70 -24.76
N GLU A 158 10.47 15.08 -24.62
CA GLU A 158 9.31 14.33 -25.13
C GLU A 158 8.21 15.34 -25.49
N ALA A 159 8.52 16.24 -26.42
CA ALA A 159 7.54 17.03 -27.18
C ALA A 159 8.21 17.64 -28.43
N GLN A 160 8.74 16.80 -29.30
CA GLN A 160 9.05 17.18 -30.70
C GLN A 160 8.47 16.13 -31.66
N ILE A 161 7.17 15.93 -31.57
CA ILE A 161 6.35 15.49 -32.71
C ILE A 161 5.17 16.47 -32.74
N GLY A 162 5.13 17.29 -33.79
CA GLY A 162 4.54 18.61 -33.77
C GLY A 162 3.01 18.67 -33.69
N VAL A 163 2.53 19.58 -32.83
CA VAL A 163 1.50 20.60 -33.11
C VAL A 163 1.87 21.80 -32.22
N LYS A 164 1.87 23.02 -32.75
CA LYS A 164 2.08 24.24 -31.93
C LYS A 164 1.03 24.30 -30.82
N HIS A 165 1.44 24.49 -29.57
CA HIS A 165 0.55 24.84 -28.45
C HIS A 165 -0.02 26.28 -28.67
N GLU A 166 -0.97 26.43 -29.60
CA GLU A 166 -1.61 27.72 -29.90
C GLU A 166 -2.55 28.27 -28.80
N PRO A 167 -3.33 27.47 -28.04
CA PRO A 167 -4.34 28.03 -27.11
C PRO A 167 -3.77 28.71 -25.84
N ALA A 168 -2.64 28.22 -25.32
CA ALA A 168 -2.02 28.79 -24.12
C ALA A 168 -1.38 30.17 -24.38
N ALA A 169 -0.89 30.38 -25.61
CA ALA A 169 -0.39 31.67 -26.06
C ALA A 169 -1.54 32.69 -26.17
N SER A 170 -2.67 32.32 -26.79
CA SER A 170 -3.84 33.20 -26.91
C SER A 170 -4.43 33.62 -25.55
N ALA A 171 -4.40 32.73 -24.55
CA ALA A 171 -4.84 33.06 -23.19
C ALA A 171 -3.86 34.01 -22.48
N ALA A 172 -2.55 33.84 -22.68
CA ALA A 172 -1.55 34.77 -22.17
C ALA A 172 -1.71 36.17 -22.82
N ASP A 173 -1.92 36.20 -24.13
CA ASP A 173 -2.18 37.45 -24.87
C ASP A 173 -3.42 38.17 -24.32
N LEU A 174 -4.52 37.43 -24.05
CA LEU A 174 -5.72 37.99 -23.42
C LEU A 174 -5.42 38.52 -22.01
N PHE A 175 -4.64 37.77 -21.23
CA PHE A 175 -4.24 38.15 -19.86
C PHE A 175 -3.39 39.43 -19.83
N ASP A 176 -2.68 39.75 -20.92
CA ASP A 176 -1.86 40.96 -21.03
C ASP A 176 -2.57 42.16 -21.65
N ARG A 177 -3.81 42.01 -22.15
CA ARG A 177 -4.60 43.15 -22.62
C ARG A 177 -4.95 44.11 -21.48
N ALA A 178 -5.05 45.40 -21.80
CA ALA A 178 -5.55 46.40 -20.87
C ALA A 178 -7.08 46.57 -20.94
N GLN A 179 -7.66 46.42 -22.14
CA GLN A 179 -9.05 46.71 -22.44
C GLN A 179 -9.66 45.64 -23.35
N LEU A 180 -10.95 45.38 -23.15
CA LEU A 180 -11.80 44.47 -23.92
C LEU A 180 -13.09 45.20 -24.33
N GLN A 181 -13.73 44.78 -25.43
CA GLN A 181 -15.02 45.33 -25.84
C GLN A 181 -16.18 44.47 -25.35
N TYR A 182 -17.27 45.10 -24.91
CA TYR A 182 -18.49 44.40 -24.53
C TYR A 182 -19.07 43.63 -25.73
N LEU A 183 -19.45 42.36 -25.51
CA LEU A 183 -19.85 41.39 -26.55
C LEU A 183 -18.76 41.03 -27.58
N GLU A 184 -17.49 41.42 -27.34
CA GLU A 184 -16.36 40.92 -28.12
C GLU A 184 -16.32 39.39 -28.02
N LYS A 185 -16.25 38.73 -29.18
CA LYS A 185 -16.09 37.27 -29.24
C LYS A 185 -14.60 36.94 -29.26
N LEU A 186 -14.13 36.22 -28.24
CA LEU A 186 -12.76 35.76 -28.16
C LEU A 186 -12.46 34.73 -29.26
N ASN A 187 -11.22 34.71 -29.74
CA ASN A 187 -10.76 33.84 -30.82
C ASN A 187 -10.30 32.45 -30.36
N PHE A 188 -10.57 32.08 -29.11
CA PHE A 188 -10.29 30.77 -28.55
C PHE A 188 -11.38 30.35 -27.57
N VAL A 189 -11.44 29.05 -27.30
CA VAL A 189 -12.44 28.39 -26.46
C VAL A 189 -11.81 27.90 -25.16
N GLU A 190 -12.63 27.38 -24.25
CA GLU A 190 -12.13 26.67 -23.08
C GLU A 190 -11.21 25.50 -23.47
N THR A 191 -10.16 25.30 -22.71
CA THR A 191 -9.19 24.22 -22.89
C THR A 191 -8.68 23.73 -21.54
N ARG A 192 -7.74 22.80 -21.54
CA ARG A 192 -7.13 22.30 -20.31
C ARG A 192 -6.39 23.37 -19.51
N HIS A 193 -6.04 24.49 -20.15
CA HIS A 193 -5.35 25.63 -19.54
C HIS A 193 -6.22 26.88 -19.42
N VAL A 194 -7.48 26.84 -19.89
CA VAL A 194 -8.35 28.02 -19.92
C VAL A 194 -9.76 27.64 -19.48
N GLU A 195 -10.27 28.31 -18.47
CA GLU A 195 -11.64 28.20 -17.99
C GLU A 195 -12.32 29.57 -17.98
N PHE A 196 -13.53 29.63 -18.53
CA PHE A 196 -14.40 30.80 -18.54
C PHE A 196 -15.49 30.62 -17.49
N LYS A 197 -15.86 31.73 -16.85
CA LYS A 197 -16.94 31.75 -15.87
C LYS A 197 -17.75 33.03 -16.00
N MET A 198 -19.05 32.92 -15.83
CA MET A 198 -19.92 34.08 -15.70
C MET A 198 -20.05 34.51 -14.24
N PHE A 199 -20.21 35.82 -14.01
CA PHE A 199 -20.58 36.34 -12.69
C PHE A 199 -22.06 36.07 -12.39
N SER A 200 -22.37 35.75 -11.14
CA SER A 200 -23.74 35.80 -10.63
C SER A 200 -24.09 37.21 -10.13
N ALA A 201 -25.30 37.40 -9.61
CA ALA A 201 -25.74 38.70 -9.08
C ALA A 201 -24.84 39.24 -7.96
N ASP A 202 -24.26 38.37 -7.13
CA ASP A 202 -23.22 38.72 -6.15
C ASP A 202 -21.85 38.24 -6.65
N VAL A 203 -21.10 39.18 -7.23
CA VAL A 203 -19.75 38.93 -7.78
C VAL A 203 -18.80 38.33 -6.74
N SER A 204 -18.84 38.83 -5.50
CA SER A 204 -17.90 38.38 -4.46
C SER A 204 -18.24 36.98 -3.98
N GLN A 205 -19.52 36.65 -3.80
CA GLN A 205 -19.95 35.30 -3.46
C GLN A 205 -19.67 34.31 -4.58
N CYS A 206 -19.98 34.69 -5.83
CA CYS A 206 -19.71 33.90 -7.03
C CYS A 206 -18.24 33.45 -7.11
N VAL A 207 -17.31 34.39 -6.93
CA VAL A 207 -15.87 34.09 -6.94
C VAL A 207 -15.48 33.19 -5.78
N ARG A 208 -15.98 33.43 -4.56
CA ARG A 208 -15.67 32.58 -3.39
C ARG A 208 -16.14 31.13 -3.55
N GLU A 209 -17.22 30.90 -4.29
CA GLU A 209 -17.78 29.56 -4.49
C GLU A 209 -17.09 28.79 -5.63
N MET A 210 -16.75 29.47 -6.73
CA MET A 210 -16.22 28.82 -7.93
C MET A 210 -14.69 28.76 -7.97
N LEU A 211 -14.01 29.82 -7.51
CA LEU A 211 -12.55 29.94 -7.62
C LEU A 211 -11.77 28.77 -6.97
N PRO A 212 -12.13 28.25 -5.77
CA PRO A 212 -11.42 27.11 -5.17
C PRO A 212 -11.33 25.88 -6.08
N LYS A 213 -12.41 25.58 -6.81
CA LYS A 213 -12.48 24.42 -7.72
C LYS A 213 -11.55 24.63 -8.90
N CYS A 214 -11.61 25.80 -9.53
CA CYS A 214 -10.75 26.16 -10.66
C CYS A 214 -9.27 26.15 -10.28
N VAL A 215 -8.91 26.76 -9.14
CA VAL A 215 -7.51 26.82 -8.68
C VAL A 215 -6.98 25.42 -8.35
N SER A 216 -7.77 24.58 -7.66
CA SER A 216 -7.42 23.18 -7.41
C SER A 216 -7.20 22.43 -8.73
N ALA A 217 -8.10 22.58 -9.70
CA ALA A 217 -8.04 21.90 -10.99
C ALA A 217 -6.80 22.29 -11.82
N LEU A 218 -6.52 23.58 -11.93
CA LEU A 218 -5.38 24.10 -12.70
C LEU A 218 -4.06 23.74 -12.01
N ALA A 219 -3.96 23.94 -10.69
CA ALA A 219 -2.76 23.62 -9.92
C ALA A 219 -2.39 22.12 -9.97
N ASN A 220 -3.39 21.24 -9.90
CA ASN A 220 -3.17 19.78 -9.92
C ASN A 220 -2.90 19.22 -11.32
N THR A 221 -3.10 19.99 -12.38
CA THR A 221 -2.82 19.57 -13.75
C THR A 221 -1.54 20.21 -14.28
N GLU A 222 -1.64 21.24 -15.12
CA GLU A 222 -0.52 21.87 -15.85
C GLU A 222 -0.49 23.41 -15.67
N GLY A 223 -1.31 23.95 -14.76
CA GLY A 223 -1.52 25.39 -14.66
C GLY A 223 -2.39 25.94 -15.80
N GLY A 224 -2.75 27.22 -15.69
CA GLY A 224 -3.57 27.90 -16.69
C GLY A 224 -4.23 29.18 -16.17
N TYR A 225 -5.34 29.55 -16.80
CA TYR A 225 -6.04 30.81 -16.62
C TYR A 225 -7.53 30.58 -16.36
N VAL A 226 -8.07 31.36 -15.44
CA VAL A 226 -9.52 31.52 -15.24
C VAL A 226 -9.91 32.95 -15.60
N PHE A 227 -10.97 33.12 -16.40
CA PHE A 227 -11.54 34.42 -16.74
C PHE A 227 -13.00 34.50 -16.29
N PHE A 228 -13.25 35.28 -15.24
CA PHE A 228 -14.60 35.61 -14.79
C PHE A 228 -15.16 36.83 -15.54
N GLY A 229 -16.39 36.72 -16.02
CA GLY A 229 -17.04 37.70 -16.90
C GLY A 229 -16.96 37.36 -18.39
N VAL A 230 -16.64 36.11 -18.73
CA VAL A 230 -16.67 35.60 -20.12
C VAL A 230 -17.69 34.48 -20.20
N HIS A 231 -18.57 34.54 -21.21
CA HIS A 231 -19.60 33.53 -21.40
C HIS A 231 -18.99 32.23 -21.93
N GLU A 232 -19.27 31.12 -21.26
CA GLU A 232 -18.66 29.80 -21.50
C GLU A 232 -18.93 29.29 -22.94
N GLU A 233 -20.20 29.29 -23.36
CA GLU A 233 -20.58 28.75 -24.69
C GLU A 233 -20.29 29.71 -25.86
N THR A 234 -20.60 31.00 -25.71
CA THR A 234 -20.47 31.97 -26.81
C THR A 234 -19.07 32.58 -26.90
N CYS A 235 -18.23 32.40 -25.87
CA CYS A 235 -16.91 33.03 -25.72
C CYS A 235 -16.97 34.56 -25.79
N GLN A 236 -18.09 35.17 -25.38
CA GLN A 236 -18.28 36.62 -25.41
C GLN A 236 -17.86 37.28 -24.09
N VAL A 237 -17.21 38.44 -24.18
CA VAL A 237 -16.87 39.28 -23.03
C VAL A 237 -18.11 40.00 -22.53
N ILE A 238 -18.48 39.77 -21.28
CA ILE A 238 -19.60 40.42 -20.60
C ILE A 238 -19.10 41.32 -19.46
N GLY A 239 -18.24 40.78 -18.59
CA GLY A 239 -17.75 41.46 -17.40
C GLY A 239 -18.78 41.57 -16.27
N CYS A 240 -18.49 42.42 -15.29
CA CYS A 240 -19.42 42.87 -14.25
C CYS A 240 -19.53 44.40 -14.27
N GLU A 241 -20.73 44.95 -14.03
CA GLU A 241 -20.95 46.40 -13.98
C GLU A 241 -20.02 47.07 -12.95
N LYS A 242 -19.38 48.17 -13.35
CA LYS A 242 -18.39 48.87 -12.51
C LYS A 242 -18.96 49.37 -11.18
N GLU A 243 -20.25 49.67 -11.11
CA GLU A 243 -20.93 50.13 -9.89
C GLU A 243 -21.16 49.00 -8.87
N LYS A 244 -21.16 47.74 -9.33
CA LYS A 244 -21.44 46.56 -8.49
C LYS A 244 -20.18 45.93 -7.89
N VAL A 245 -18.99 46.45 -8.21
CA VAL A 245 -17.73 45.83 -7.81
C VAL A 245 -16.72 46.84 -7.27
N ASP A 246 -16.18 46.55 -6.09
CA ASP A 246 -14.96 47.17 -5.58
C ASP A 246 -13.77 46.24 -5.88
N LEU A 247 -12.88 46.67 -6.77
CA LEU A 247 -11.72 45.87 -7.20
C LEU A 247 -10.75 45.56 -6.06
N THR A 248 -10.65 46.44 -5.06
CA THR A 248 -9.77 46.24 -3.90
C THR A 248 -10.33 45.14 -3.01
N ILE A 249 -11.64 45.20 -2.71
CA ILE A 249 -12.32 44.16 -1.93
C ILE A 249 -12.29 42.83 -2.67
N LEU A 250 -12.56 42.83 -3.97
CA LEU A 250 -12.55 41.62 -4.78
C LEU A 250 -11.15 40.98 -4.82
N ARG A 251 -10.09 41.78 -4.97
CA ARG A 251 -8.70 41.29 -4.93
C ARG A 251 -8.36 40.66 -3.58
N ILE A 252 -8.72 41.31 -2.47
CA ILE A 252 -8.51 40.77 -1.12
C ILE A 252 -9.32 39.46 -0.94
N SER A 253 -10.55 39.41 -1.45
CA SER A 253 -11.39 38.22 -1.40
C SER A 253 -10.77 37.05 -2.19
N ILE A 254 -10.22 37.30 -3.39
CA ILE A 254 -9.54 36.29 -4.20
C ILE A 254 -8.27 35.79 -3.50
N ASP A 255 -7.42 36.71 -3.03
CA ASP A 255 -6.18 36.37 -2.34
C ASP A 255 -6.45 35.54 -1.07
N GLY A 256 -7.41 35.99 -0.26
CA GLY A 256 -7.84 35.27 0.93
C GLY A 256 -8.50 33.92 0.62
N CYS A 257 -9.12 33.76 -0.55
CA CYS A 257 -9.70 32.49 -1.00
C CYS A 257 -8.60 31.48 -1.37
N ILE A 258 -7.60 31.89 -2.16
CA ILE A 258 -6.53 31.01 -2.64
C ILE A 258 -5.59 30.61 -1.49
N ARG A 259 -5.20 31.55 -0.62
CA ARG A 259 -4.31 31.26 0.51
C ARG A 259 -4.91 30.32 1.56
N LYS A 260 -6.24 30.22 1.62
CA LYS A 260 -6.96 29.31 2.54
C LYS A 260 -7.14 27.90 1.99
N LEU A 261 -6.78 27.66 0.73
CA LEU A 261 -6.93 26.33 0.12
C LEU A 261 -6.04 25.32 0.86
N PRO A 262 -6.57 24.15 1.25
CA PRO A 262 -5.74 23.12 1.86
C PRO A 262 -4.75 22.56 0.86
N VAL A 263 -3.49 22.44 1.28
CA VAL A 263 -2.41 21.91 0.46
C VAL A 263 -1.73 20.78 1.21
N HIS A 264 -1.43 19.69 0.50
CA HIS A 264 -0.61 18.60 1.03
C HIS A 264 0.70 18.50 0.25
N HIS A 265 1.82 18.46 0.98
CA HIS A 265 3.16 18.40 0.43
C HIS A 265 3.81 17.03 0.65
N PHE A 266 4.23 16.42 -0.45
CA PHE A 266 5.13 15.28 -0.46
C PHE A 266 6.60 15.71 -0.60
N CYS A 267 6.84 16.95 -1.03
CA CYS A 267 8.17 17.51 -1.23
C CYS A 267 8.68 18.24 0.03
N THR A 268 10.01 18.36 0.15
CA THR A 268 10.67 19.10 1.24
C THR A 268 10.57 20.62 1.10
N ARG A 269 10.40 21.12 -0.14
CA ARG A 269 10.42 22.57 -0.47
C ARG A 269 9.20 23.35 0.02
N ARG A 270 8.04 22.68 0.17
CA ARG A 270 6.77 23.26 0.67
C ARG A 270 6.41 24.65 0.10
N PRO A 271 6.33 24.83 -1.24
CA PRO A 271 5.99 26.13 -1.83
C PRO A 271 4.52 26.51 -1.63
N GLU A 272 4.21 27.81 -1.60
CA GLU A 272 2.83 28.31 -1.70
C GLU A 272 2.32 28.22 -3.15
N ILE A 273 0.99 28.23 -3.32
CA ILE A 273 0.34 28.28 -4.63
C ILE A 273 0.74 29.60 -5.31
N GLN A 274 1.33 29.51 -6.50
CA GLN A 274 1.74 30.68 -7.28
C GLN A 274 0.60 31.10 -8.22
N TYR A 275 0.17 32.35 -8.12
CA TYR A 275 -0.89 32.91 -8.95
C TYR A 275 -0.71 34.40 -9.21
N THR A 276 -1.37 34.91 -10.24
CA THR A 276 -1.42 36.35 -10.57
C THR A 276 -2.85 36.76 -10.89
N ILE A 277 -3.30 37.89 -10.33
CA ILE A 277 -4.65 38.44 -10.52
C ILE A 277 -4.56 39.72 -11.36
N LYS A 278 -5.39 39.83 -12.39
CA LYS A 278 -5.59 41.05 -13.19
C LYS A 278 -7.06 41.34 -13.37
N PHE A 279 -7.40 42.62 -13.44
CA PHE A 279 -8.73 43.10 -13.81
C PHE A 279 -8.62 43.79 -15.17
N LEU A 280 -9.35 43.28 -16.15
CA LEU A 280 -9.36 43.75 -17.53
C LEU A 280 -10.57 44.66 -17.70
N GLU A 281 -10.37 45.89 -18.16
CA GLU A 281 -11.46 46.84 -18.37
C GLU A 281 -12.35 46.42 -19.55
N VAL A 282 -13.66 46.41 -19.36
CA VAL A 282 -14.64 46.17 -20.42
C VAL A 282 -15.29 47.50 -20.79
N HIS A 283 -15.19 47.86 -22.06
CA HIS A 283 -15.78 49.09 -22.60
C HIS A 283 -16.98 48.77 -23.50
N ASP A 284 -18.06 49.53 -23.38
CA ASP A 284 -19.19 49.54 -24.31
C ASP A 284 -19.25 50.90 -24.99
N LYS A 285 -19.14 50.92 -26.32
CA LYS A 285 -19.14 52.14 -27.15
C LYS A 285 -18.16 53.23 -26.66
N GLY A 286 -17.01 52.81 -26.16
CA GLY A 286 -15.94 53.70 -25.68
C GLY A 286 -16.11 54.21 -24.24
N ALA A 287 -17.16 53.78 -23.52
CA ALA A 287 -17.32 54.06 -22.10
C ALA A 287 -16.98 52.81 -21.27
N LEU A 288 -16.31 53.01 -20.13
CA LEU A 288 -16.06 51.93 -19.17
C LEU A 288 -17.40 51.38 -18.65
N TYR A 289 -17.69 50.14 -19.03
CA TYR A 289 -18.87 49.37 -18.62
C TYR A 289 -18.58 48.60 -17.33
N GLY A 290 -17.43 47.94 -17.27
CA GLY A 290 -17.19 46.94 -16.24
C GLY A 290 -15.81 46.30 -16.26
N TYR A 291 -15.70 45.16 -15.58
CA TYR A 291 -14.43 44.43 -15.46
C TYR A 291 -14.58 42.93 -15.68
N VAL A 292 -13.58 42.32 -16.31
CA VAL A 292 -13.30 40.88 -16.29
C VAL A 292 -12.21 40.61 -15.26
N CYS A 293 -12.40 39.59 -14.42
CA CYS A 293 -11.38 39.17 -13.46
C CYS A 293 -10.62 37.96 -13.99
N ALA A 294 -9.34 38.13 -14.26
CA ALA A 294 -8.45 37.09 -14.76
C ALA A 294 -7.50 36.60 -13.67
N VAL A 295 -7.41 35.28 -13.49
CA VAL A 295 -6.50 34.64 -12.53
C VAL A 295 -5.63 33.62 -13.25
N LYS A 296 -4.32 33.86 -13.26
CA LYS A 296 -3.31 32.89 -13.73
C LYS A 296 -2.87 32.03 -12.54
N VAL A 297 -2.87 30.71 -12.70
CA VAL A 297 -2.43 29.74 -11.68
C VAL A 297 -1.32 28.88 -12.28
N GLU A 298 -0.17 28.82 -11.61
CA GLU A 298 0.94 27.97 -12.04
C GLU A 298 0.73 26.51 -11.60
N GLN A 299 1.37 25.58 -12.30
CA GLN A 299 1.34 24.17 -11.92
C GLN A 299 1.94 23.97 -10.52
N PHE A 300 1.26 23.20 -9.68
CA PHE A 300 1.72 22.88 -8.34
C PHE A 300 2.45 21.54 -8.29
N CYS A 301 3.47 21.45 -7.44
CA CYS A 301 4.33 20.26 -7.37
C CYS A 301 3.69 19.05 -6.67
N CYS A 302 2.74 19.29 -5.76
CA CYS A 302 2.09 18.26 -4.94
C CYS A 302 0.57 18.23 -5.18
N ALA A 303 -0.25 18.46 -4.14
CA ALA A 303 -1.71 18.41 -4.22
C ALA A 303 -2.35 19.64 -3.59
N VAL A 304 -3.25 20.29 -4.32
CA VAL A 304 -4.06 21.44 -3.90
C VAL A 304 -5.53 21.04 -3.85
N PHE A 305 -6.17 21.19 -2.70
CA PHE A 305 -7.58 20.85 -2.50
C PHE A 305 -8.43 22.12 -2.58
N ALA A 306 -9.65 22.02 -3.11
CA ALA A 306 -10.60 23.13 -3.09
C ALA A 306 -11.13 23.41 -1.68
N LYS A 307 -11.26 22.35 -0.87
CA LYS A 307 -11.73 22.35 0.53
C LYS A 307 -11.13 21.15 1.27
N VAL A 308 -11.29 21.07 2.59
CA VAL A 308 -10.91 19.86 3.35
C VAL A 308 -11.70 18.66 2.79
N PRO A 309 -11.07 17.49 2.54
CA PRO A 309 -11.77 16.30 2.05
C PRO A 309 -13.01 15.97 2.89
N ASN A 310 -14.13 15.69 2.24
CA ASN A 310 -15.35 15.27 2.90
C ASN A 310 -15.25 13.77 3.23
N SER A 311 -14.51 13.46 4.28
CA SER A 311 -14.33 12.11 4.81
C SER A 311 -14.28 12.20 6.33
N TRP A 312 -14.95 11.25 6.98
CA TRP A 312 -15.23 11.29 8.42
C TRP A 312 -14.75 10.02 9.08
N HIS A 313 -14.42 10.11 10.36
CA HIS A 313 -14.09 8.94 11.19
C HIS A 313 -14.56 9.16 12.63
N VAL A 314 -14.57 8.09 13.41
CA VAL A 314 -14.80 8.14 14.84
C VAL A 314 -13.46 8.17 15.55
N LYS A 315 -13.15 9.29 16.21
CA LYS A 315 -11.89 9.48 16.95
C LYS A 315 -12.16 10.18 18.27
N ASP A 316 -11.60 9.61 19.35
CA ASP A 316 -11.80 10.08 20.73
C ASP A 316 -13.29 10.14 21.13
N ASN A 317 -14.08 9.13 20.74
CA ASN A 317 -15.53 9.07 20.96
C ASN A 317 -16.31 10.25 20.35
N GLN A 318 -15.83 10.80 19.23
CA GLN A 318 -16.54 11.83 18.47
C GLN A 318 -16.43 11.56 16.97
N VAL A 319 -17.49 11.90 16.23
CA VAL A 319 -17.46 11.92 14.77
C VAL A 319 -16.73 13.18 14.34
N LYS A 320 -15.56 13.03 13.71
CA LYS A 320 -14.69 14.12 13.27
C LYS A 320 -14.43 14.01 11.76
N GLN A 321 -14.35 15.14 11.10
CA GLN A 321 -13.88 15.21 9.72
C GLN A 321 -12.36 15.02 9.73
N MET A 322 -11.85 14.19 8.82
CA MET A 322 -10.41 13.98 8.67
C MET A 322 -9.75 15.28 8.20
N SER A 323 -8.59 15.61 8.78
CA SER A 323 -7.78 16.70 8.23
C SER A 323 -7.23 16.33 6.85
N THR A 324 -6.97 17.32 6.00
CA THR A 324 -6.37 17.09 4.67
C THR A 324 -5.05 16.31 4.75
N LYS A 325 -4.27 16.52 5.82
CA LYS A 325 -3.03 15.78 6.05
C LYS A 325 -3.28 14.32 6.39
N GLU A 326 -4.15 14.04 7.36
CA GLU A 326 -4.51 12.67 7.74
C GLU A 326 -5.09 11.92 6.55
N TRP A 327 -6.02 12.53 5.81
CA TRP A 327 -6.64 11.94 4.63
C TRP A 327 -5.61 11.57 3.56
N ALA A 328 -4.74 12.52 3.16
CA ALA A 328 -3.74 12.27 2.12
C ALA A 328 -2.71 11.21 2.54
N THR A 329 -2.34 11.17 3.82
CA THR A 329 -1.43 10.16 4.36
C THR A 329 -2.08 8.77 4.37
N TRP A 330 -3.30 8.64 4.89
CA TRP A 330 -4.02 7.37 4.97
C TRP A 330 -4.38 6.80 3.59
N MET A 331 -4.57 7.67 2.58
CA MET A 331 -4.81 7.20 1.21
C MET A 331 -3.58 6.44 0.66
N ILE A 332 -2.39 6.68 1.21
CA ILE A 332 -1.13 6.19 0.67
C ILE A 332 -0.50 5.12 1.58
N GLU A 333 -0.67 5.25 2.90
CA GLU A 333 -0.14 4.32 3.89
C GLU A 333 -1.01 3.05 3.99
N THR A 334 -0.34 1.91 4.23
CA THR A 334 -1.01 0.63 4.51
C THR A 334 -0.80 0.29 5.98
N ASP A 335 -1.90 0.40 6.73
CA ASP A 335 -2.21 -0.16 8.05
C ASP A 335 -1.19 0.06 9.21
N PRO A 336 -1.48 0.94 10.18
CA PRO A 336 -0.72 1.05 11.42
C PRO A 336 -1.15 -0.06 12.41
N GLY A 337 -0.41 -1.17 12.43
CA GLY A 337 -0.69 -2.32 13.31
C GLY A 337 -0.91 -1.98 14.80
N LEU A 338 -1.68 -2.83 15.46
CA LEU A 338 -2.07 -2.73 16.88
C LEU A 338 -0.85 -2.76 17.83
N LYS A 339 -0.84 -1.85 18.81
CA LYS A 339 0.16 -1.81 19.89
C LYS A 339 -0.35 -2.58 21.10
N GLU A 340 0.51 -3.40 21.73
CA GLU A 340 0.19 -4.09 22.98
C GLU A 340 -0.07 -3.07 24.11
N LYS A 341 -1.13 -3.29 24.91
CA LYS A 341 -1.47 -2.50 26.10
C LYS A 341 -1.05 -3.26 27.37
N GLU A 342 -0.31 -2.58 28.26
CA GLU A 342 0.04 -3.14 29.57
C GLU A 342 -1.23 -3.49 30.38
N GLY A 343 -1.24 -4.68 30.97
CA GLY A 343 -2.32 -5.16 31.84
C GLY A 343 -3.36 -6.06 31.18
N VAL A 344 -3.34 -6.25 29.87
CA VAL A 344 -4.13 -7.27 29.17
C VAL A 344 -3.50 -8.65 29.40
N ILE A 345 -4.30 -9.63 29.84
CA ILE A 345 -3.87 -11.03 30.02
C ILE A 345 -4.06 -11.80 28.71
N CYS A 346 -5.22 -11.68 28.07
CA CYS A 346 -5.59 -12.46 26.90
C CYS A 346 -6.77 -11.84 26.16
N ASP A 347 -6.74 -11.92 24.83
CA ASP A 347 -7.88 -11.71 23.93
C ASP A 347 -8.32 -13.09 23.38
N ALA A 348 -9.59 -13.47 23.54
CA ALA A 348 -10.12 -14.76 23.12
C ALA A 348 -11.38 -14.59 22.26
N LEU A 349 -11.37 -15.12 21.04
CA LEU A 349 -12.49 -15.03 20.11
C LEU A 349 -13.38 -16.29 20.21
N LEU A 350 -14.67 -16.10 20.51
CA LEU A 350 -15.69 -17.13 20.49
C LEU A 350 -16.45 -17.10 19.16
N ILE A 351 -16.54 -18.27 18.53
CA ILE A 351 -17.24 -18.49 17.27
C ILE A 351 -18.32 -19.56 17.52
N SER A 352 -19.59 -19.22 17.31
CA SER A 352 -20.73 -20.12 17.55
C SER A 352 -21.81 -19.99 16.49
N GLN A 353 -22.51 -21.08 16.18
CA GLN A 353 -23.56 -21.11 15.16
C GLN A 353 -24.72 -20.18 15.55
N ASN A 354 -25.33 -19.55 14.53
CA ASN A 354 -26.48 -18.67 14.69
C ASN A 354 -26.24 -17.47 15.65
N ASN A 355 -24.98 -17.03 15.77
CA ASN A 355 -24.62 -15.89 16.61
C ASN A 355 -23.55 -15.03 15.91
N THR A 356 -23.27 -13.85 16.46
CA THR A 356 -22.15 -12.98 16.05
C THR A 356 -20.83 -13.44 16.70
N LEU A 357 -19.68 -12.91 16.24
CA LEU A 357 -18.40 -13.21 16.91
C LEU A 357 -18.33 -12.47 18.24
N ILE A 358 -17.77 -13.11 19.26
CA ILE A 358 -17.62 -12.49 20.58
C ILE A 358 -16.13 -12.48 20.95
N LEU A 359 -15.57 -11.29 21.18
CA LEU A 359 -14.18 -11.10 21.61
C LEU A 359 -14.13 -10.88 23.11
N TYR A 360 -13.63 -11.86 23.87
CA TYR A 360 -13.34 -11.72 25.28
C TYR A 360 -11.98 -11.07 25.48
N THR A 361 -11.92 -9.90 26.10
CA THR A 361 -10.65 -9.33 26.58
C THR A 361 -10.55 -9.47 28.10
N ILE A 362 -9.52 -10.18 28.55
CA ILE A 362 -9.24 -10.45 29.96
C ILE A 362 -8.14 -9.51 30.43
N PHE A 363 -8.41 -8.74 31.48
CA PHE A 363 -7.44 -7.81 32.07
C PHE A 363 -6.96 -8.29 33.45
N SER A 364 -5.71 -7.99 33.78
CA SER A 364 -5.12 -8.22 35.11
C SER A 364 -5.57 -7.17 36.13
N LYS A 365 -5.90 -5.97 35.67
CA LYS A 365 -6.51 -4.87 36.43
C LYS A 365 -7.45 -4.09 35.52
N TRP A 366 -8.60 -3.70 36.06
CA TRP A 366 -9.59 -2.91 35.32
C TRP A 366 -9.29 -1.42 35.39
N ASP A 367 -9.30 -0.74 34.24
CA ASP A 367 -9.22 0.72 34.11
C ASP A 367 -10.23 1.27 33.08
N VAL A 368 -10.42 2.59 33.04
CA VAL A 368 -11.36 3.27 32.13
C VAL A 368 -11.00 3.04 30.65
N GLY A 369 -9.73 2.76 30.34
CA GLY A 369 -9.26 2.45 29.00
C GLY A 369 -9.41 0.98 28.59
N CYS A 370 -9.89 0.07 29.45
CA CYS A 370 -10.13 -1.33 29.12
C CYS A 370 -11.21 -1.48 28.03
N LYS A 371 -12.30 -0.73 28.15
CA LYS A 371 -13.38 -0.69 27.13
C LYS A 371 -12.85 -0.20 25.79
N GLY A 372 -12.06 0.88 25.81
CA GLY A 372 -11.45 1.43 24.60
C GLY A 372 -10.51 0.43 23.90
N TYR A 373 -9.67 -0.28 24.66
CA TYR A 373 -8.79 -1.30 24.09
C TYR A 373 -9.58 -2.45 23.44
N SER A 374 -10.56 -3.03 24.13
CA SER A 374 -11.33 -4.17 23.59
C SER A 374 -12.12 -3.79 22.33
N MET A 375 -12.66 -2.56 22.28
CA MET A 375 -13.26 -1.99 21.06
C MET A 375 -12.25 -1.88 19.91
N ILE A 376 -11.04 -1.37 20.19
CA ILE A 376 -9.97 -1.25 19.19
C ILE A 376 -9.57 -2.63 18.64
N VAL A 377 -9.40 -3.64 19.51
CA VAL A 377 -9.04 -4.99 19.08
C VAL A 377 -10.15 -5.64 18.26
N ALA A 378 -11.41 -5.55 18.70
CA ALA A 378 -12.56 -6.05 17.95
C ALA A 378 -12.66 -5.41 16.56
N HIS A 379 -12.46 -4.10 16.52
CA HIS A 379 -12.46 -3.29 15.31
C HIS A 379 -11.33 -3.71 14.34
N SER A 380 -10.08 -3.77 14.80
CA SER A 380 -8.94 -4.16 13.97
C SER A 380 -8.99 -5.63 13.54
N LEU A 381 -9.55 -6.53 14.35
CA LEU A 381 -9.79 -7.92 13.95
C LEU A 381 -10.82 -7.99 12.82
N LYS A 382 -11.94 -7.27 12.94
CA LYS A 382 -12.95 -7.18 11.88
C LYS A 382 -12.35 -6.63 10.59
N GLU A 383 -11.58 -5.55 10.69
CA GLU A 383 -10.89 -4.94 9.55
C GLU A 383 -9.90 -5.92 8.89
N SER A 384 -9.09 -6.62 9.70
CA SER A 384 -8.14 -7.61 9.20
C SER A 384 -8.84 -8.78 8.50
N LEU A 385 -9.95 -9.28 9.05
CA LEU A 385 -10.73 -10.37 8.43
C LEU A 385 -11.25 -9.99 7.04
N VAL A 386 -11.66 -8.74 6.86
CA VAL A 386 -12.16 -8.23 5.57
C VAL A 386 -11.01 -7.93 4.61
N ASN A 387 -10.04 -7.11 5.04
CA ASN A 387 -9.01 -6.55 4.16
C ASN A 387 -7.81 -7.48 3.92
N MET A 388 -7.46 -8.32 4.90
CA MET A 388 -6.37 -9.29 4.78
C MET A 388 -6.92 -10.70 4.54
N GLY A 389 -7.97 -11.09 5.26
CA GLY A 389 -8.58 -12.40 5.16
C GLY A 389 -9.46 -12.61 3.93
N GLY A 390 -9.88 -11.53 3.26
CA GLY A 390 -10.76 -11.59 2.09
C GLY A 390 -12.21 -11.96 2.44
N TYR A 391 -12.63 -11.81 3.70
CA TYR A 391 -13.99 -12.12 4.10
C TYR A 391 -14.98 -11.11 3.51
N THR A 392 -15.94 -11.60 2.73
CA THR A 392 -16.94 -10.76 2.03
C THR A 392 -18.34 -10.82 2.67
N GLY A 393 -18.55 -11.70 3.65
CA GLY A 393 -19.82 -11.83 4.37
C GLY A 393 -20.07 -10.68 5.36
N ARG A 394 -21.32 -10.59 5.86
CA ARG A 394 -21.66 -9.65 6.95
C ARG A 394 -21.02 -10.13 8.24
N LEU A 395 -20.37 -9.21 8.95
CA LEU A 395 -19.50 -9.53 10.07
C LEU A 395 -19.66 -8.51 11.20
N CYS A 396 -19.84 -9.00 12.42
CA CYS A 396 -19.76 -8.20 13.64
C CYS A 396 -18.87 -8.93 14.66
N VAL A 397 -17.99 -8.19 15.34
CA VAL A 397 -17.18 -8.67 16.46
C VAL A 397 -17.60 -7.92 17.71
N THR A 398 -18.33 -8.61 18.58
CA THR A 398 -18.87 -8.07 19.82
C THR A 398 -17.82 -8.15 20.94
N PRO A 399 -17.24 -7.04 21.42
CA PRO A 399 -16.33 -7.08 22.55
C PRO A 399 -17.08 -7.41 23.84
N PHE A 400 -16.65 -8.46 24.51
CA PHE A 400 -17.11 -8.86 25.82
C PHE A 400 -16.00 -8.60 26.84
N LEU A 401 -16.32 -7.76 27.80
CA LEU A 401 -15.45 -7.48 28.93
C LEU A 401 -15.97 -8.30 30.11
N ASN A 402 -15.10 -9.09 30.75
CA ASN A 402 -15.47 -9.74 32.00
C ASN A 402 -15.25 -8.73 33.16
N PRO A 403 -16.29 -8.16 33.78
CA PRO A 403 -16.09 -7.43 35.02
C PRO A 403 -15.93 -8.44 36.15
N ASP A 404 -15.19 -8.06 37.20
CA ASP A 404 -15.15 -8.81 38.45
C ASP A 404 -16.57 -9.19 38.92
N LYS A 405 -16.67 -10.33 39.61
CA LYS A 405 -17.87 -11.11 40.03
C LYS A 405 -19.05 -10.35 40.67
N THR A 406 -19.05 -9.03 40.74
CA THR A 406 -20.01 -8.19 41.47
C THR A 406 -20.64 -7.05 40.66
N ALA A 407 -20.29 -6.84 39.38
CA ALA A 407 -20.96 -5.84 38.55
C ALA A 407 -21.98 -6.49 37.61
N ASN A 408 -23.25 -6.06 37.71
CA ASN A 408 -24.31 -6.49 36.81
C ASN A 408 -23.89 -6.33 35.34
N THR A 409 -23.99 -7.43 34.60
CA THR A 409 -23.75 -7.55 33.16
C THR A 409 -24.52 -6.47 32.39
N LEU A 410 -23.80 -5.55 31.75
CA LEU A 410 -24.37 -4.54 30.84
C LEU A 410 -24.62 -5.07 29.42
N TYR A 411 -24.07 -6.24 29.07
CA TYR A 411 -24.17 -6.82 27.72
C TYR A 411 -24.33 -8.35 27.82
N GLY A 412 -25.56 -8.81 28.02
CA GLY A 412 -25.91 -10.23 27.95
C GLY A 412 -26.24 -10.66 26.51
N PRO A 413 -26.06 -11.95 26.15
CA PRO A 413 -26.39 -12.50 24.83
C PRO A 413 -27.89 -12.56 24.49
N ASP A 414 -28.78 -12.13 25.39
CA ASP A 414 -30.23 -12.36 25.32
C ASP A 414 -31.05 -11.26 24.59
N LEU A 415 -30.41 -10.28 23.93
CA LEU A 415 -31.11 -9.40 22.99
C LEU A 415 -30.59 -9.61 21.57
N GLN A 416 -31.47 -10.02 20.65
CA GLN A 416 -31.22 -9.99 19.21
C GLN A 416 -31.14 -8.54 18.75
N ILE A 417 -29.94 -7.97 18.85
CA ILE A 417 -29.66 -6.56 18.54
C ILE A 417 -29.26 -6.37 17.07
N TYR A 418 -28.74 -7.43 16.43
CA TYR A 418 -28.31 -7.44 15.03
C TYR A 418 -29.29 -8.21 14.12
N PRO A 419 -29.42 -7.84 12.84
CA PRO A 419 -30.26 -8.56 11.88
C PRO A 419 -29.80 -10.01 11.69
N GLU A 420 -30.72 -10.90 11.31
CA GLU A 420 -30.41 -12.33 11.05
C GLU A 420 -29.30 -12.53 10.01
N SER A 421 -29.12 -11.54 9.13
CA SER A 421 -28.08 -11.51 8.10
C SER A 421 -26.64 -11.52 8.65
N TYR A 422 -26.43 -11.20 9.93
CA TYR A 422 -25.14 -11.23 10.63
C TYR A 422 -24.87 -12.57 11.35
N ASN A 423 -25.84 -13.47 11.39
CA ASN A 423 -25.68 -14.78 12.03
C ASN A 423 -24.91 -15.74 11.12
N PHE A 424 -23.92 -16.44 11.68
CA PHE A 424 -23.18 -17.42 10.89
C PHE A 424 -23.97 -18.71 10.66
N THR A 425 -24.14 -19.05 9.39
CA THR A 425 -24.46 -20.40 8.93
C THR A 425 -23.19 -21.27 8.89
N ILE A 426 -23.33 -22.60 8.80
CA ILE A 426 -22.20 -23.53 8.69
C ILE A 426 -21.28 -23.17 7.51
N GLN A 427 -21.83 -22.77 6.37
CA GLN A 427 -21.06 -22.37 5.19
C GLN A 427 -20.29 -21.06 5.44
N ASN A 428 -20.94 -20.08 6.06
CA ASN A 428 -20.30 -18.80 6.38
C ASN A 428 -19.18 -18.96 7.41
N MET A 429 -19.28 -19.94 8.32
CA MET A 429 -18.23 -20.28 9.29
C MET A 429 -16.96 -20.82 8.62
N GLU A 430 -17.09 -21.67 7.62
CA GLU A 430 -15.90 -22.23 6.94
C GLU A 430 -15.11 -21.12 6.24
N VAL A 431 -15.79 -20.22 5.54
CA VAL A 431 -15.18 -19.04 4.89
C VAL A 431 -14.56 -18.10 5.93
N LEU A 432 -15.22 -17.90 7.07
CA LEU A 432 -14.67 -17.11 8.17
C LEU A 432 -13.40 -17.74 8.75
N LEU A 433 -13.40 -19.04 9.00
CA LEU A 433 -12.23 -19.75 9.54
C LEU A 433 -11.05 -19.70 8.55
N GLN A 434 -11.31 -19.83 7.25
CA GLN A 434 -10.29 -19.64 6.21
C GLN A 434 -9.72 -18.22 6.25
N SER A 435 -10.59 -17.20 6.35
CA SER A 435 -10.18 -15.80 6.47
C SER A 435 -9.35 -15.56 7.74
N LEU A 436 -9.73 -16.16 8.86
CA LEU A 436 -9.02 -16.08 10.13
C LEU A 436 -7.65 -16.75 10.06
N VAL A 437 -7.53 -17.88 9.37
CA VAL A 437 -6.23 -18.53 9.11
C VAL A 437 -5.31 -17.60 8.31
N ILE A 438 -5.83 -16.91 7.30
CA ILE A 438 -5.07 -15.92 6.54
C ILE A 438 -4.66 -14.74 7.43
N VAL A 439 -5.54 -14.25 8.30
CA VAL A 439 -5.20 -13.14 9.22
C VAL A 439 -4.16 -13.53 10.24
N LEU A 440 -4.29 -14.70 10.86
CA LEU A 440 -3.42 -15.13 11.97
C LEU A 440 -2.08 -15.71 11.49
N LEU A 441 -2.09 -16.41 10.35
CA LEU A 441 -0.92 -17.11 9.83
C LEU A 441 -0.36 -16.47 8.56
N GLY A 442 -1.06 -15.52 7.95
CA GLY A 442 -0.57 -14.80 6.78
C GLY A 442 0.53 -13.82 7.14
N PHE A 443 1.46 -13.63 6.20
CA PHE A 443 2.43 -12.54 6.26
C PHE A 443 2.68 -11.97 4.87
N LYS A 444 3.04 -10.69 4.81
CA LYS A 444 3.44 -10.05 3.55
C LYS A 444 4.81 -10.58 3.12
N SER A 445 4.84 -11.29 1.98
CA SER A 445 6.08 -11.86 1.43
C SER A 445 6.99 -10.78 0.82
N LEU A 446 8.20 -11.17 0.39
CA LEU A 446 9.15 -10.28 -0.28
C LEU A 446 8.68 -9.80 -1.68
N SER A 447 7.70 -10.50 -2.27
CA SER A 447 7.08 -10.19 -3.55
C SER A 447 5.61 -9.87 -3.28
N ASP A 448 5.26 -8.59 -3.28
CA ASP A 448 3.88 -8.11 -3.12
C ASP A 448 3.08 -8.46 -4.39
N GLU A 449 2.31 -9.56 -4.35
CA GLU A 449 1.15 -9.72 -5.24
C GLU A 449 0.12 -10.79 -4.82
N LEU A 450 -1.12 -10.46 -5.18
CA LEU A 450 -2.41 -11.15 -5.04
C LEU A 450 -2.40 -12.56 -5.69
N GLY A 451 -3.15 -13.51 -5.14
CA GLY A 451 -3.33 -14.85 -5.72
C GLY A 451 -2.22 -15.86 -5.39
N SER A 452 -1.47 -15.64 -4.31
CA SER A 452 -0.51 -16.59 -3.75
C SER A 452 -0.68 -16.80 -2.25
N GLU A 453 -1.91 -16.59 -1.74
CA GLU A 453 -2.25 -16.56 -0.31
C GLU A 453 -1.72 -17.82 0.41
N VAL A 454 -1.84 -19.00 -0.22
CA VAL A 454 -1.38 -20.29 0.32
C VAL A 454 0.14 -20.35 0.54
N LEU A 455 0.94 -19.74 -0.34
CA LEU A 455 2.41 -19.72 -0.21
C LEU A 455 2.91 -18.69 0.81
N ASN A 456 2.00 -17.89 1.36
CA ASN A 456 2.29 -16.80 2.30
C ASN A 456 1.72 -17.07 3.70
N LEU A 457 1.35 -18.33 3.99
CA LEU A 457 0.98 -18.78 5.33
C LEU A 457 2.20 -19.33 6.09
N LEU A 458 2.21 -19.08 7.39
CA LEU A 458 3.17 -19.70 8.32
C LEU A 458 2.87 -21.19 8.46
N THR A 459 3.92 -21.99 8.41
CA THR A 459 3.91 -23.37 8.88
C THR A 459 3.82 -23.43 10.40
N ASP A 460 3.34 -24.54 10.95
CA ASP A 460 3.26 -24.77 12.40
C ASP A 460 4.58 -24.45 13.12
N LYS A 461 5.71 -24.84 12.53
CA LYS A 461 7.03 -24.59 13.13
C LYS A 461 7.44 -23.12 13.09
N GLN A 462 7.11 -22.40 12.02
CA GLN A 462 7.36 -20.95 11.97
C GLN A 462 6.46 -20.21 12.96
N TYR A 463 5.20 -20.62 13.09
CA TYR A 463 4.26 -20.06 14.07
C TYR A 463 4.70 -20.37 15.51
N GLU A 464 5.16 -21.60 15.79
CA GLU A 464 5.76 -21.96 17.08
C GLU A 464 6.94 -21.05 17.42
N LEU A 465 7.85 -20.80 16.47
CA LEU A 465 8.98 -19.89 16.68
C LEU A 465 8.52 -18.45 16.93
N LEU A 466 7.53 -17.96 16.17
CA LEU A 466 6.95 -16.63 16.37
C LEU A 466 6.21 -16.49 17.68
N SER A 467 5.62 -17.55 18.24
CA SER A 467 4.91 -17.49 19.52
C SER A 467 5.83 -17.56 20.74
N ARG A 468 7.12 -17.90 20.56
CA ARG A 468 8.08 -17.97 21.68
C ARG A 468 8.24 -16.64 22.41
N ASN A 469 8.35 -16.73 23.73
CA ASN A 469 8.57 -15.57 24.58
C ASN A 469 10.02 -15.05 24.41
N LEU A 470 10.16 -13.86 23.80
CA LEU A 470 11.45 -13.23 23.53
C LEU A 470 12.21 -12.81 24.80
N HIS A 471 11.54 -12.71 25.96
CA HIS A 471 12.21 -12.47 27.23
C HIS A 471 13.04 -13.68 27.69
N LYS A 472 12.61 -14.89 27.32
CA LYS A 472 13.30 -16.16 27.63
C LYS A 472 14.25 -16.56 26.50
N THR A 473 13.81 -16.45 25.25
CA THR A 473 14.57 -16.89 24.07
C THR A 473 15.39 -15.75 23.48
N ARG A 474 16.43 -15.34 24.22
CA ARG A 474 17.33 -14.24 23.81
C ARG A 474 18.24 -14.61 22.66
N LYS A 475 18.71 -15.86 22.62
CA LYS A 475 19.62 -16.38 21.59
C LYS A 475 18.97 -17.56 20.89
N LEU A 476 18.99 -17.62 19.57
CA LEU A 476 18.49 -18.77 18.81
C LEU A 476 19.17 -18.90 17.44
N PHE A 477 19.57 -20.12 17.08
CA PHE A 477 19.92 -20.48 15.71
C PHE A 477 18.71 -21.10 15.01
N VAL A 478 18.36 -20.61 13.82
CA VAL A 478 17.24 -21.13 13.02
C VAL A 478 17.80 -21.69 11.72
N HIS A 479 17.87 -23.01 11.65
CA HIS A 479 18.26 -23.74 10.46
C HIS A 479 17.04 -23.96 9.57
N GLY A 480 17.18 -23.83 8.27
CA GLY A 480 16.08 -24.17 7.36
C GLY A 480 16.53 -24.25 5.91
N LEU A 481 15.96 -25.16 5.14
CA LEU A 481 16.22 -25.22 3.71
C LEU A 481 15.74 -23.95 3.00
N THR A 482 16.24 -23.72 1.79
CA THR A 482 15.69 -22.71 0.91
C THR A 482 14.17 -22.91 0.71
N GLY A 483 13.42 -21.80 0.69
CA GLY A 483 11.95 -21.85 0.64
C GLY A 483 11.25 -22.30 1.92
N SER A 484 11.97 -22.47 3.04
CA SER A 484 11.35 -22.62 4.37
C SER A 484 10.93 -21.28 4.99
N GLY A 485 11.07 -20.15 4.27
CA GLY A 485 10.61 -18.83 4.73
C GLY A 485 11.46 -18.15 5.82
N LYS A 486 12.74 -18.52 5.96
CA LYS A 486 13.69 -17.94 6.93
C LYS A 486 13.68 -16.41 6.94
N THR A 487 13.89 -15.77 5.80
CA THR A 487 13.94 -14.29 5.70
C THR A 487 12.61 -13.64 6.08
N SER A 488 11.46 -14.22 5.70
CA SER A 488 10.16 -13.73 6.17
C SER A 488 10.02 -13.83 7.68
N LEU A 489 10.43 -14.96 8.26
CA LEU A 489 10.42 -15.16 9.71
C LEU A 489 11.36 -14.17 10.42
N ALA A 490 12.54 -13.89 9.86
CA ALA A 490 13.47 -12.89 10.38
C ALA A 490 12.84 -11.48 10.41
N LEU A 491 12.13 -11.08 9.34
CA LEU A 491 11.40 -9.81 9.29
C LEU A 491 10.31 -9.72 10.36
N MET A 492 9.50 -10.77 10.51
CA MET A 492 8.42 -10.82 11.51
C MET A 492 8.96 -10.80 12.94
N ILE A 493 10.09 -11.46 13.19
CA ILE A 493 10.74 -11.42 14.51
C ILE A 493 11.26 -10.02 14.84
N MET A 494 11.75 -9.26 13.86
CA MET A 494 12.16 -7.86 14.11
C MET A 494 10.97 -6.98 14.53
N GLU A 495 9.83 -7.15 13.85
CA GLU A 495 8.60 -6.46 14.25
C GLU A 495 8.15 -6.89 15.65
N LYS A 496 8.22 -8.19 15.96
CA LYS A 496 7.94 -8.70 17.30
C LYS A 496 8.89 -8.11 18.35
N ILE A 497 10.19 -8.03 18.09
CA ILE A 497 11.17 -7.41 18.99
C ILE A 497 10.79 -5.96 19.28
N ARG A 498 10.47 -5.18 18.24
CA ARG A 498 10.02 -3.79 18.39
C ARG A 498 8.80 -3.68 19.29
N ASN A 499 7.81 -4.55 19.07
CA ASN A 499 6.54 -4.52 19.78
C ASN A 499 6.70 -4.96 21.25
N VAL A 500 7.44 -6.04 21.51
CA VAL A 500 7.64 -6.62 22.86
C VAL A 500 8.56 -5.76 23.74
N PHE A 501 9.60 -5.14 23.17
CA PHE A 501 10.54 -4.31 23.94
C PHE A 501 10.25 -2.82 23.88
N HIS A 502 9.20 -2.40 23.17
CA HIS A 502 8.83 -0.99 22.96
C HIS A 502 10.01 -0.09 22.56
N CYS A 503 10.91 -0.61 21.73
CA CYS A 503 12.14 0.07 21.32
C CYS A 503 12.00 0.74 19.95
N GLN A 504 12.86 1.71 19.66
CA GLN A 504 12.89 2.39 18.37
C GLN A 504 13.61 1.52 17.32
N SER A 505 13.38 1.82 16.03
CA SER A 505 14.02 1.09 14.94
C SER A 505 15.55 1.23 14.96
N GLU A 506 16.10 2.31 15.55
CA GLU A 506 17.55 2.46 15.74
C GLU A 506 18.15 1.57 16.84
N ASN A 507 17.33 0.80 17.58
CA ASN A 507 17.79 -0.18 18.56
C ASN A 507 17.88 -1.62 18.02
N ILE A 508 17.36 -1.87 16.80
CA ILE A 508 17.28 -3.18 16.16
C ILE A 508 18.14 -3.17 14.89
N LEU A 509 19.05 -4.14 14.79
CA LEU A 509 19.95 -4.29 13.65
C LEU A 509 19.65 -5.56 12.87
N TYR A 510 19.42 -5.42 11.57
CA TYR A 510 19.42 -6.51 10.61
C TYR A 510 20.77 -6.59 9.90
N VAL A 511 21.41 -7.76 9.92
CA VAL A 511 22.71 -7.99 9.27
C VAL A 511 22.58 -9.06 8.20
N CYS A 512 23.04 -8.75 6.98
CA CYS A 512 23.11 -9.70 5.86
C CYS A 512 24.39 -9.48 5.06
N GLU A 513 24.72 -10.36 4.11
CA GLU A 513 25.85 -10.11 3.18
C GLU A 513 25.44 -9.21 1.99
N ASN A 514 24.19 -9.34 1.52
CA ASN A 514 23.77 -8.82 0.21
C ASN A 514 23.21 -7.40 0.29
N GLN A 515 23.76 -6.48 -0.52
CA GLN A 515 23.31 -5.09 -0.60
C GLN A 515 21.84 -4.93 -1.08
N PRO A 516 21.35 -5.71 -2.08
CA PRO A 516 19.94 -5.66 -2.49
C PRO A 516 18.98 -6.03 -1.35
N LEU A 517 19.28 -7.09 -0.61
CA LEU A 517 18.50 -7.52 0.55
C LEU A 517 18.51 -6.44 1.65
N LYS A 518 19.68 -5.88 1.95
CA LYS A 518 19.79 -4.73 2.87
C LYS A 518 18.86 -3.58 2.45
N LYS A 519 18.90 -3.15 1.18
CA LYS A 519 18.07 -2.04 0.68
C LYS A 519 16.57 -2.38 0.72
N PHE A 520 16.20 -3.63 0.45
CA PHE A 520 14.83 -4.11 0.63
C PHE A 520 14.38 -3.97 2.10
N VAL A 521 15.16 -4.49 3.05
CA VAL A 521 14.82 -4.45 4.48
C VAL A 521 14.80 -3.01 5.00
N SER A 522 15.72 -2.14 4.55
CA SER A 522 15.74 -0.73 4.93
C SER A 522 14.45 0.03 4.59
N LYS A 523 13.67 -0.41 3.60
CA LYS A 523 12.38 0.23 3.25
C LYS A 523 11.27 -0.07 4.25
N LYS A 524 11.40 -1.07 5.12
CA LYS A 524 10.34 -1.53 6.03
C LYS A 524 10.22 -0.70 7.33
N THR A 525 11.03 0.33 7.55
CA THR A 525 11.06 1.25 8.74
C THR A 525 11.23 0.61 10.13
N THR A 526 11.18 -0.71 10.25
CA THR A 526 11.21 -1.43 11.54
C THR A 526 12.60 -1.51 12.18
N CYS A 527 13.69 -1.40 11.41
CA CYS A 527 15.05 -1.60 11.89
C CYS A 527 16.10 -0.86 11.05
N GLN A 528 17.33 -0.79 11.57
CA GLN A 528 18.50 -0.47 10.77
C GLN A 528 19.01 -1.74 10.07
N ALA A 529 19.22 -1.70 8.76
CA ALA A 529 19.77 -2.84 8.00
C ALA A 529 21.18 -2.50 7.47
N VAL A 530 22.13 -3.42 7.64
CA VAL A 530 23.53 -3.25 7.24
C VAL A 530 24.10 -4.50 6.59
N THR A 531 25.08 -4.30 5.71
CA THR A 531 25.91 -5.42 5.24
C THR A 531 26.94 -5.81 6.28
N ARG A 532 27.41 -7.05 6.28
CA ARG A 532 28.53 -7.51 7.13
C ARG A 532 29.73 -6.57 7.13
N LYS A 533 30.17 -6.09 5.96
CA LYS A 533 31.28 -5.13 5.85
C LYS A 533 31.02 -3.83 6.63
N THR A 534 29.80 -3.32 6.54
CA THR A 534 29.36 -2.14 7.31
C THR A 534 29.28 -2.47 8.80
N PHE A 535 28.74 -3.64 9.13
CA PHE A 535 28.63 -4.14 10.50
C PHE A 535 30.00 -4.23 11.19
N MET A 536 31.02 -4.70 10.48
CA MET A 536 32.37 -4.78 11.04
C MET A 536 33.04 -3.41 11.22
N LYS A 537 32.73 -2.45 10.35
CA LYS A 537 33.35 -1.11 10.36
C LYS A 537 32.91 -0.20 11.53
N TYR A 538 31.67 -0.29 12.01
CA TYR A 538 31.11 0.65 13.00
C TYR A 538 30.74 -0.05 14.32
N ASP A 539 30.64 0.69 15.43
CA ASP A 539 30.47 0.09 16.77
C ASP A 539 29.01 -0.08 17.24
N PHE A 540 28.05 0.56 16.58
CA PHE A 540 26.61 0.40 16.83
C PHE A 540 26.24 0.55 18.32
N GLU A 541 26.62 1.66 18.95
CA GLU A 541 26.45 1.88 20.40
C GLU A 541 25.00 1.76 20.89
N ASN A 542 24.04 2.23 20.09
CA ASN A 542 22.61 2.25 20.43
C ASN A 542 21.86 0.93 20.13
N ILE A 543 22.51 -0.02 19.45
CA ILE A 543 21.90 -1.30 19.08
C ILE A 543 21.85 -2.22 20.29
N GLN A 544 20.68 -2.83 20.50
CA GLN A 544 20.43 -3.80 21.56
C GLN A 544 20.06 -5.16 20.97
N HIS A 545 19.32 -5.20 19.86
CA HIS A 545 18.83 -6.44 19.25
C HIS A 545 19.44 -6.63 17.87
N ILE A 546 19.86 -7.85 17.55
CA ILE A 546 20.47 -8.20 16.27
C ILE A 546 19.77 -9.43 15.69
N VAL A 547 19.33 -9.31 14.44
CA VAL A 547 18.89 -10.43 13.62
C VAL A 547 19.86 -10.58 12.45
N ILE A 548 20.44 -11.76 12.30
CA ILE A 548 21.41 -12.08 11.26
C ILE A 548 20.76 -13.06 10.30
N ASP A 549 20.69 -12.69 9.03
CA ASP A 549 20.08 -13.49 7.98
C ASP A 549 21.12 -13.93 6.95
N GLU A 550 20.86 -15.07 6.31
CA GLU A 550 21.80 -15.73 5.38
C GLU A 550 23.21 -15.90 5.98
N ALA A 551 23.29 -16.26 7.28
CA ALA A 551 24.51 -16.22 8.06
C ALA A 551 25.63 -17.13 7.51
N GLN A 552 25.29 -18.16 6.74
CA GLN A 552 26.25 -19.02 6.05
C GLN A 552 27.08 -18.28 4.99
N ASN A 553 26.57 -17.15 4.47
CA ASN A 553 27.22 -16.36 3.41
C ASN A 553 28.12 -15.25 3.96
N LEU A 554 28.10 -15.00 5.28
CA LEU A 554 28.98 -14.03 5.94
C LEU A 554 30.41 -14.59 5.96
N ARG A 555 31.42 -13.74 5.78
CA ARG A 555 32.83 -14.15 5.75
C ARG A 555 33.67 -13.51 6.85
N THR A 556 34.74 -14.18 7.24
CA THR A 556 35.68 -13.75 8.28
C THR A 556 36.74 -12.75 7.82
N GLU A 557 36.72 -12.35 6.54
CA GLU A 557 37.72 -11.46 5.92
C GLU A 557 37.84 -10.08 6.62
N ASP A 558 36.75 -9.57 7.22
CA ASP A 558 36.74 -8.31 7.98
C ASP A 558 36.69 -8.52 9.51
N GLY A 559 36.94 -9.75 10.00
CA GLY A 559 37.00 -10.11 11.43
C GLY A 559 35.87 -11.01 11.95
N ASP A 560 35.85 -11.24 13.27
CA ASP A 560 34.87 -12.10 13.96
C ASP A 560 33.52 -11.39 14.17
N TRP A 561 32.68 -11.45 13.13
CA TRP A 561 31.34 -10.86 13.16
C TRP A 561 30.43 -11.53 14.21
N TYR A 562 30.58 -12.82 14.47
CA TYR A 562 29.73 -13.54 15.43
C TYR A 562 30.06 -13.11 16.86
N GLY A 563 31.35 -13.06 17.20
CA GLY A 563 31.83 -12.53 18.47
C GLY A 563 31.38 -11.08 18.69
N LYS A 564 31.45 -10.24 17.65
CA LYS A 564 30.94 -8.85 17.72
C LYS A 564 29.43 -8.79 17.99
N ALA A 565 28.62 -9.56 17.27
CA ALA A 565 27.17 -9.58 17.47
C ALA A 565 26.77 -10.05 18.87
N LYS A 566 27.47 -11.07 19.38
CA LYS A 566 27.32 -11.55 20.76
C LYS A 566 27.69 -10.46 21.77
N ALA A 567 28.83 -9.81 21.60
CA ALA A 567 29.28 -8.74 22.49
C ALA A 567 28.27 -7.57 22.55
N ILE A 568 27.71 -7.15 21.41
CA ILE A 568 26.70 -6.07 21.37
C ILE A 568 25.43 -6.47 22.13
N THR A 569 24.89 -7.66 21.85
CA THR A 569 23.64 -8.13 22.46
C THR A 569 23.79 -8.47 23.95
N GLU A 570 25.01 -8.74 24.42
CA GLU A 570 25.32 -9.03 25.84
C GLU A 570 25.84 -7.81 26.63
N ARG A 571 25.91 -6.60 26.03
CA ARG A 571 26.39 -5.38 26.71
C ARG A 571 25.69 -5.10 28.04
N ASN A 572 24.37 -5.30 28.09
CA ASN A 572 23.57 -5.13 29.29
C ASN A 572 23.36 -6.51 29.95
N LYS A 573 24.06 -6.76 31.06
CA LYS A 573 24.02 -8.04 31.77
C LYS A 573 22.66 -8.33 32.42
N ASP A 574 21.94 -7.30 32.84
CA ASP A 574 20.64 -7.45 33.51
C ASP A 574 19.51 -7.61 32.49
N ARG A 575 19.68 -7.05 31.28
CA ARG A 575 18.70 -7.10 30.19
C ARG A 575 19.42 -7.38 28.86
N PRO A 576 19.87 -8.62 28.62
CA PRO A 576 20.49 -8.96 27.35
C PRO A 576 19.52 -8.77 26.20
N GLY A 577 20.07 -8.33 25.08
CA GLY A 577 19.41 -8.17 23.80
C GLY A 577 18.99 -9.50 23.19
N VAL A 578 18.40 -9.41 22.00
CA VAL A 578 17.99 -10.60 21.22
C VAL A 578 19.00 -10.80 20.09
N LEU A 579 19.53 -12.03 19.97
CA LEU A 579 20.43 -12.47 18.90
C LEU A 579 19.83 -13.71 18.20
N TRP A 580 19.21 -13.52 17.06
CA TRP A 580 18.69 -14.62 16.24
C TRP A 580 19.47 -14.75 14.95
N VAL A 581 19.91 -15.96 14.62
CA VAL A 581 20.78 -16.24 13.47
C VAL A 581 20.08 -17.26 12.56
N PHE A 582 19.75 -16.84 11.34
CA PHE A 582 19.11 -17.65 10.32
C PHE A 582 20.14 -18.15 9.31
N LEU A 583 20.10 -19.44 9.00
CA LEU A 583 21.09 -20.04 8.10
C LEU A 583 20.59 -21.28 7.34
N ASP A 584 21.18 -21.48 6.17
CA ASP A 584 21.06 -22.69 5.35
C ASP A 584 22.42 -23.12 4.80
N TYR A 585 23.03 -24.15 5.40
CA TYR A 585 24.32 -24.65 4.95
C TYR A 585 24.32 -25.10 3.49
N PHE A 586 23.19 -25.61 2.96
CA PHE A 586 23.13 -26.06 1.56
C PHE A 586 23.20 -24.91 0.56
N GLN A 587 22.90 -23.68 0.98
CA GLN A 587 23.04 -22.48 0.16
C GLN A 587 24.43 -21.83 0.25
N THR A 588 25.40 -22.48 0.90
CA THR A 588 26.79 -21.99 0.91
C THR A 588 27.34 -22.00 -0.51
N ASN A 589 27.81 -20.84 -0.99
CA ASN A 589 28.30 -20.65 -2.36
C ASN A 589 29.79 -20.25 -2.43
N HIS A 590 30.51 -20.32 -1.32
CA HIS A 590 31.93 -19.99 -1.21
C HIS A 590 32.70 -21.02 -0.39
N LEU A 591 34.02 -21.05 -0.56
CA LEU A 591 34.93 -21.92 0.19
C LEU A 591 35.54 -21.24 1.42
N SER A 592 35.34 -19.93 1.59
CA SER A 592 35.83 -19.17 2.74
C SER A 592 35.17 -19.60 4.05
N CYS A 593 35.86 -19.36 5.18
CA CYS A 593 35.30 -19.59 6.51
C CYS A 593 34.16 -18.60 6.79
N SER A 594 32.99 -19.13 7.16
CA SER A 594 31.80 -18.32 7.40
C SER A 594 31.83 -17.57 8.74
N GLY A 595 32.70 -17.95 9.68
CA GLY A 595 32.74 -17.37 11.02
C GLY A 595 31.62 -17.84 11.95
N LEU A 596 30.76 -18.76 11.47
CA LEU A 596 29.79 -19.44 12.33
C LEU A 596 30.52 -20.32 13.35
N PRO A 597 30.04 -20.39 14.61
CA PRO A 597 30.59 -21.34 15.57
C PRO A 597 30.36 -22.78 15.11
N PRO A 598 31.12 -23.78 15.59
CA PRO A 598 30.88 -25.18 15.27
C PRO A 598 29.43 -25.59 15.55
N LEU A 599 28.88 -26.54 14.77
CA LEU A 599 27.48 -26.97 14.89
C LEU A 599 27.11 -27.40 16.32
N SER A 600 28.03 -28.03 17.05
CA SER A 600 27.85 -28.42 18.47
C SER A 600 27.72 -27.24 19.43
N ALA A 601 28.21 -26.05 19.05
CA ALA A 601 28.14 -24.82 19.83
C ALA A 601 26.97 -23.90 19.39
N GLN A 602 26.16 -24.33 18.42
CA GLN A 602 24.98 -23.60 17.93
C GLN A 602 23.74 -23.90 18.79
N HIS A 603 23.87 -23.81 20.12
CA HIS A 603 22.75 -24.02 21.05
C HIS A 603 22.27 -22.69 21.67
N PRO A 604 20.95 -22.49 21.84
CA PRO A 604 19.85 -23.33 21.34
C PRO A 604 19.63 -23.17 19.82
N SER A 605 19.09 -24.21 19.19
CA SER A 605 18.77 -24.24 17.75
C SER A 605 17.40 -24.84 17.45
N ASP A 606 16.75 -24.38 16.39
CA ASP A 606 15.57 -25.01 15.79
C ASP A 606 15.74 -25.20 14.28
N THR A 607 14.98 -26.15 13.75
CA THR A 607 15.02 -26.52 12.33
C THR A 607 13.64 -26.34 11.69
N LEU A 608 13.58 -25.59 10.59
CA LEU A 608 12.42 -25.45 9.72
C LEU A 608 12.43 -26.59 8.70
N THR A 609 11.57 -27.59 8.89
CA THR A 609 11.55 -28.84 8.12
C THR A 609 10.63 -28.81 6.90
N THR A 610 9.81 -27.77 6.76
CA THR A 610 8.78 -27.67 5.72
C THR A 610 9.14 -26.57 4.72
N VAL A 611 9.08 -26.88 3.43
CA VAL A 611 9.32 -25.96 2.31
C VAL A 611 7.98 -25.63 1.64
N VAL A 612 7.65 -24.34 1.57
CA VAL A 612 6.30 -23.85 1.19
C VAL A 612 6.31 -22.77 0.11
N ARG A 613 7.43 -22.52 -0.57
CA ARG A 613 7.60 -21.35 -1.46
C ARG A 613 7.60 -21.63 -2.95
N TYR A 614 7.63 -22.90 -3.33
CA TYR A 614 7.89 -23.30 -4.71
C TYR A 614 6.70 -24.02 -5.32
N ALA A 615 6.42 -23.72 -6.58
CA ALA A 615 5.55 -24.52 -7.41
C ALA A 615 6.09 -25.95 -7.52
N HIS A 616 5.18 -26.90 -7.73
CA HIS A 616 5.49 -28.33 -7.66
C HIS A 616 6.68 -28.76 -8.56
N PRO A 617 6.78 -28.33 -9.84
CA PRO A 617 7.92 -28.70 -10.68
C PRO A 617 9.27 -28.16 -10.17
N ILE A 618 9.30 -26.97 -9.57
CA ILE A 618 10.52 -26.37 -9.01
C ILE A 618 10.91 -27.11 -7.72
N ALA A 619 9.94 -27.45 -6.87
CA ALA A 619 10.19 -28.25 -5.66
C ALA A 619 10.86 -29.59 -6.00
N ASP A 620 10.37 -30.29 -7.04
CA ASP A 620 10.96 -31.55 -7.49
C ASP A 620 12.39 -31.38 -8.03
N TYR A 621 12.64 -30.30 -8.77
CA TYR A 621 13.97 -29.95 -9.25
C TYR A 621 14.95 -29.68 -8.09
N LEU A 622 14.51 -28.92 -7.08
CA LEU A 622 15.31 -28.60 -5.90
C LEU A 622 15.60 -29.85 -5.07
N GLN A 623 14.64 -30.76 -4.89
CA GLN A 623 14.85 -32.04 -4.20
C GLN A 623 15.93 -32.89 -4.89
N LYS A 624 15.88 -32.99 -6.23
CA LYS A 624 16.89 -33.72 -7.01
C LYS A 624 18.27 -33.07 -6.88
N THR A 625 18.35 -31.75 -6.96
CA THR A 625 19.61 -31.00 -6.84
C THR A 625 20.18 -31.12 -5.43
N LEU A 626 19.34 -31.04 -4.40
CA LEU A 626 19.75 -31.22 -3.00
C LEU A 626 20.36 -32.61 -2.75
N ARG A 627 19.83 -33.66 -3.40
CA ARG A 627 20.42 -35.01 -3.32
C ARG A 627 21.84 -35.04 -3.89
N LYS A 628 22.08 -34.40 -5.04
CA LYS A 628 23.42 -34.31 -5.63
C LYS A 628 24.41 -33.54 -4.74
N VAL A 629 23.96 -32.46 -4.10
CA VAL A 629 24.78 -31.71 -3.12
C VAL A 629 25.15 -32.60 -1.92
N ARG A 630 24.29 -33.54 -1.51
CA ARG A 630 24.62 -34.50 -0.44
C ARG A 630 25.60 -35.57 -0.88
N GLU A 631 25.52 -36.01 -2.13
CA GLU A 631 26.47 -36.96 -2.72
C GLU A 631 27.86 -36.33 -2.88
N ASN A 632 27.92 -35.03 -3.17
CA ASN A 632 29.16 -34.27 -3.38
C ASN A 632 29.16 -32.96 -2.55
N PRO A 633 29.28 -33.03 -1.21
CA PRO A 633 29.21 -31.86 -0.36
C PRO A 633 30.46 -30.99 -0.48
N LEU A 634 30.29 -29.68 -0.27
CA LEU A 634 31.43 -28.77 -0.17
C LEU A 634 32.34 -29.15 1.01
N PRO A 635 33.67 -28.99 0.90
CA PRO A 635 34.60 -29.33 1.99
C PRO A 635 34.37 -28.55 3.30
N ASN A 636 33.81 -27.34 3.21
CA ASN A 636 33.50 -26.50 4.36
C ASN A 636 32.07 -26.71 4.90
N LEU A 637 31.30 -27.64 4.33
CA LEU A 637 29.98 -27.99 4.83
C LEU A 637 30.11 -28.90 6.07
N PRO A 638 29.54 -28.54 7.23
CA PRO A 638 29.62 -29.39 8.42
C PRO A 638 28.94 -30.75 8.18
N PRO A 639 29.57 -31.90 8.50
CA PRO A 639 28.96 -33.22 8.29
C PRO A 639 27.60 -33.38 8.99
N GLY A 640 27.45 -32.80 10.19
CA GLY A 640 26.17 -32.80 10.90
C GLY A 640 25.05 -32.05 10.18
N ALA A 641 25.36 -31.06 9.34
CA ALA A 641 24.35 -30.33 8.55
C ALA A 641 23.70 -31.20 7.47
N LEU A 642 24.42 -32.21 6.96
CA LEU A 642 23.89 -33.18 5.99
C LEU A 642 22.77 -34.04 6.58
N LEU A 643 22.77 -34.24 7.90
CA LEU A 643 21.79 -35.06 8.62
C LEU A 643 20.54 -34.27 9.05
N MET A 644 20.59 -32.93 9.09
CA MET A 644 19.51 -32.09 9.64
C MET A 644 18.19 -32.12 8.85
N PHE A 645 18.21 -32.54 7.58
CA PHE A 645 17.05 -32.46 6.68
C PHE A 645 16.79 -33.73 5.87
N GLN A 646 17.05 -34.92 6.43
CA GLN A 646 16.98 -36.17 5.66
C GLN A 646 15.64 -36.36 4.92
N GLU A 647 14.51 -36.00 5.54
CA GLU A 647 13.16 -36.06 4.97
C GLU A 647 12.41 -34.72 5.13
N PRO A 648 12.71 -33.70 4.31
CA PRO A 648 11.98 -32.44 4.38
C PRO A 648 10.56 -32.61 3.81
N ARG A 649 9.58 -31.93 4.41
CA ARG A 649 8.22 -31.88 3.87
C ARG A 649 8.13 -30.79 2.82
N TRP A 650 7.72 -31.15 1.60
CA TRP A 650 7.51 -30.21 0.50
C TRP A 650 6.02 -30.09 0.25
N VAL A 651 5.46 -28.89 0.37
CA VAL A 651 4.05 -28.66 0.06
C VAL A 651 3.87 -28.69 -1.46
N GLN A 652 2.98 -29.56 -1.94
CA GLN A 652 2.69 -29.76 -3.36
C GLN A 652 1.33 -29.15 -3.72
N GLY A 653 1.12 -28.87 -5.02
CA GLY A 653 -0.20 -28.48 -5.54
C GLY A 653 -0.25 -27.14 -6.27
N VAL A 654 0.78 -26.29 -6.15
CA VAL A 654 0.84 -25.04 -6.92
C VAL A 654 1.41 -25.32 -8.32
N PRO A 655 0.69 -24.99 -9.41
CA PRO A 655 1.17 -25.18 -10.77
C PRO A 655 2.34 -24.22 -11.09
N GLY A 656 3.22 -24.67 -11.97
CA GLY A 656 4.40 -23.92 -12.39
C GLY A 656 5.13 -24.61 -13.53
N ASN A 657 6.36 -24.18 -13.82
CA ASN A 657 7.15 -24.74 -14.91
C ASN A 657 8.65 -24.79 -14.57
N VAL A 658 9.32 -25.85 -15.02
CA VAL A 658 10.79 -25.92 -15.10
C VAL A 658 11.15 -26.32 -16.52
N GLU A 659 11.82 -25.43 -17.25
CA GLU A 659 12.25 -25.66 -18.62
C GLU A 659 13.78 -25.53 -18.69
N THR A 660 14.44 -26.51 -19.31
CA THR A 660 15.87 -26.44 -19.62
C THR A 660 16.05 -26.43 -21.12
N SER A 661 16.73 -25.43 -21.65
CA SER A 661 16.98 -25.29 -23.09
C SER A 661 18.45 -25.03 -23.38
N HIS A 662 18.86 -25.46 -24.57
CA HIS A 662 20.20 -25.26 -25.10
C HIS A 662 20.11 -24.30 -26.28
N HIS A 663 20.94 -23.27 -26.29
CA HIS A 663 20.99 -22.27 -27.34
C HIS A 663 22.35 -22.30 -28.01
N SER A 664 22.39 -22.03 -29.32
CA SER A 664 23.63 -22.07 -30.10
C SER A 664 24.55 -20.90 -29.75
N ASP A 665 23.96 -19.72 -29.52
CA ASP A 665 24.66 -18.51 -29.10
C ASP A 665 23.84 -17.67 -28.11
N LEU A 666 24.47 -16.60 -27.63
CA LEU A 666 23.90 -15.68 -26.65
C LEU A 666 22.82 -14.76 -27.22
N GLU A 667 22.86 -14.43 -28.51
CA GLU A 667 21.84 -13.57 -29.13
C GLU A 667 20.52 -14.33 -29.24
N GLU A 668 20.56 -15.57 -29.71
CA GLU A 668 19.43 -16.49 -29.74
C GLU A 668 18.83 -16.67 -28.34
N MET A 669 19.69 -16.83 -27.32
CA MET A 669 19.26 -16.96 -25.93
C MET A 669 18.51 -15.72 -25.42
N MET A 670 19.02 -14.51 -25.70
CA MET A 670 18.36 -13.27 -25.26
C MET A 670 17.04 -13.03 -25.99
N ILE A 671 16.97 -13.40 -27.28
CA ILE A 671 15.71 -13.38 -28.05
C ILE A 671 14.69 -14.33 -27.41
N TYR A 672 15.10 -15.54 -27.05
CA TYR A 672 14.24 -16.51 -26.38
C TYR A 672 13.72 -15.99 -25.03
N VAL A 673 14.59 -15.38 -24.20
CA VAL A 673 14.18 -14.75 -22.93
C VAL A 673 13.12 -13.68 -23.18
N ALA A 674 13.34 -12.79 -24.16
CA ALA A 674 12.38 -11.74 -24.50
C ALA A 674 11.03 -12.30 -24.97
N GLU A 675 11.03 -13.34 -25.80
CA GLU A 675 9.81 -14.00 -26.29
C GLU A 675 9.03 -14.69 -25.17
N LYS A 676 9.72 -15.39 -24.26
CA LYS A 676 9.08 -16.00 -23.08
C LYS A 676 8.49 -14.95 -22.16
N CYS A 677 9.19 -13.84 -21.90
CA CYS A 677 8.63 -12.72 -21.14
C CYS A 677 7.34 -12.17 -21.78
N ARG A 678 7.31 -12.00 -23.11
CA ARG A 678 6.08 -11.59 -23.84
C ARG A 678 4.93 -12.57 -23.69
N SER A 679 5.22 -13.87 -23.75
CA SER A 679 4.20 -14.89 -23.47
C SER A 679 3.70 -14.84 -22.03
N LEU A 680 4.57 -14.52 -21.07
CA LEU A 680 4.20 -14.41 -19.64
C LEU A 680 3.36 -13.17 -19.37
N TRP A 681 3.66 -12.01 -19.99
CA TRP A 681 2.84 -10.81 -19.87
C TRP A 681 1.39 -11.05 -20.32
N ARG A 682 1.18 -11.82 -21.39
CA ARG A 682 -0.17 -12.24 -21.85
C ARG A 682 -0.92 -13.11 -20.84
N ASN A 683 -0.20 -13.76 -19.93
CA ASN A 683 -0.76 -14.59 -18.87
C ASN A 683 -0.84 -13.86 -17.51
N GLY A 684 -0.79 -12.52 -17.51
CA GLY A 684 -0.98 -11.70 -16.32
C GLY A 684 0.26 -11.48 -15.45
N TYR A 685 1.45 -11.93 -15.89
CA TYR A 685 2.70 -11.54 -15.23
C TYR A 685 3.09 -10.11 -15.62
N SER A 686 4.00 -9.51 -14.87
CA SER A 686 4.50 -8.15 -15.08
C SER A 686 6.03 -8.13 -15.05
N PRO A 687 6.71 -7.05 -15.49
CA PRO A 687 8.17 -6.96 -15.41
C PRO A 687 8.73 -7.20 -14.00
N LYS A 688 8.06 -6.74 -12.94
CA LYS A 688 8.46 -7.03 -11.54
C LYS A 688 8.43 -8.52 -11.19
N ASP A 689 7.80 -9.39 -11.97
CA ASP A 689 7.78 -10.82 -11.68
C ASP A 689 9.04 -11.56 -12.14
N VAL A 690 9.91 -10.89 -12.89
CA VAL A 690 11.00 -11.53 -13.64
C VAL A 690 12.36 -11.17 -13.07
N ALA A 691 13.21 -12.18 -12.89
CA ALA A 691 14.65 -12.03 -12.72
C ALA A 691 15.42 -12.85 -13.76
N VAL A 692 16.47 -12.25 -14.31
CA VAL A 692 17.45 -12.89 -15.20
C VAL A 692 18.78 -12.93 -14.44
N LEU A 693 19.21 -14.14 -14.08
CA LEU A 693 20.33 -14.35 -13.16
C LEU A 693 21.50 -14.99 -13.87
N PHE A 694 22.66 -14.36 -13.75
CA PHE A 694 23.94 -14.85 -14.27
C PHE A 694 24.80 -15.45 -13.16
N SER A 695 25.78 -16.27 -13.52
CA SER A 695 26.72 -16.84 -12.55
C SER A 695 27.76 -15.79 -12.12
N LYS A 696 28.29 -15.02 -13.07
CA LYS A 696 29.34 -14.01 -12.82
C LYS A 696 28.79 -12.59 -13.01
N ALA A 697 29.23 -11.65 -12.16
CA ALA A 697 28.83 -10.24 -12.27
C ALA A 697 29.31 -9.57 -13.58
N GLN A 698 30.45 -10.00 -14.13
CA GLN A 698 30.96 -9.49 -15.41
C GLN A 698 30.03 -9.82 -16.59
N GLU A 699 29.32 -10.95 -16.53
CA GLU A 699 28.35 -11.34 -17.57
C GLU A 699 27.11 -10.43 -17.54
N VAL A 700 26.70 -9.97 -16.36
CA VAL A 700 25.57 -9.04 -16.21
C VAL A 700 25.82 -7.78 -17.02
N GLU A 701 26.97 -7.13 -16.84
CA GLU A 701 27.27 -5.86 -17.54
C GLU A 701 27.45 -6.05 -19.04
N LYS A 702 27.97 -7.20 -19.45
CA LYS A 702 28.15 -7.51 -20.87
C LYS A 702 26.83 -7.74 -21.60
N TYR A 703 25.84 -8.37 -20.96
CA TYR A 703 24.65 -8.88 -21.65
C TYR A 703 23.35 -8.12 -21.35
N LYS A 704 23.38 -7.19 -20.41
CA LYS A 704 22.23 -6.33 -20.10
C LYS A 704 21.72 -5.56 -21.32
N GLU A 705 22.62 -5.00 -22.13
CA GLU A 705 22.26 -4.25 -23.34
C GLU A 705 21.70 -5.16 -24.46
N ASN A 706 22.20 -6.39 -24.57
CA ASN A 706 21.67 -7.38 -25.52
C ASN A 706 20.22 -7.76 -25.18
N LEU A 707 19.92 -7.99 -23.90
CA LEU A 707 18.57 -8.27 -23.45
C LEU A 707 17.64 -7.07 -23.68
N LEU A 708 18.10 -5.86 -23.36
CA LEU A 708 17.36 -4.61 -23.63
C LEU A 708 17.04 -4.47 -25.13
N THR A 709 18.01 -4.78 -25.99
CA THR A 709 17.85 -4.77 -27.44
C THR A 709 16.84 -5.83 -27.90
N ALA A 710 16.93 -7.06 -27.39
CA ALA A 710 16.02 -8.15 -27.71
C ALA A 710 14.57 -7.82 -27.29
N MET A 711 14.39 -7.19 -26.13
CA MET A 711 13.08 -6.74 -25.65
C MET A 711 12.47 -5.67 -26.56
N ARG A 712 13.29 -4.76 -27.10
CA ARG A 712 12.87 -3.70 -28.03
C ARG A 712 12.59 -4.18 -29.46
N ARG A 713 13.21 -5.29 -29.91
CA ARG A 713 13.00 -5.83 -31.27
C ARG A 713 11.55 -6.32 -31.43
N ARG A 714 10.76 -5.62 -32.25
CA ARG A 714 9.37 -5.97 -32.62
C ARG A 714 9.34 -7.09 -33.68
N ARG A 715 8.33 -7.98 -33.62
CA ARG A 715 7.85 -8.70 -34.83
C ARG A 715 6.70 -7.87 -35.41
N MET A 716 6.69 -7.64 -36.73
CA MET A 716 5.72 -6.77 -37.43
C MET A 716 4.23 -7.21 -37.34
N SER A 717 3.89 -8.27 -36.61
CA SER A 717 2.55 -8.84 -36.54
C SER A 717 1.73 -8.45 -35.29
N GLN A 718 2.17 -7.47 -34.50
CA GLN A 718 1.53 -7.09 -33.22
C GLN A 718 1.33 -5.57 -33.12
N LEU A 719 0.66 -4.98 -34.11
CA LEU A 719 0.46 -3.53 -34.21
C LEU A 719 -0.82 -3.00 -33.52
N ASP A 720 -1.69 -3.86 -32.97
CA ASP A 720 -3.05 -3.48 -32.58
C ASP A 720 -3.37 -3.46 -31.07
N ASP A 721 -2.40 -3.61 -30.16
CA ASP A 721 -2.66 -3.52 -28.70
C ASP A 721 -1.90 -2.35 -28.04
N GLU A 722 -2.65 -1.34 -27.61
CA GLU A 722 -2.20 -0.15 -26.88
C GLU A 722 -1.69 -0.47 -25.46
N SER A 723 -0.51 -1.07 -25.33
CA SER A 723 0.23 -1.06 -24.06
C SER A 723 1.74 -1.14 -24.26
N ASP A 724 2.33 -0.14 -24.92
CA ASP A 724 3.78 0.07 -24.94
C ASP A 724 4.27 0.52 -23.54
N LEU A 725 4.28 -0.38 -22.56
CA LEU A 725 5.04 -0.18 -21.33
C LEU A 725 6.53 -0.27 -21.68
N LEU A 726 7.27 0.84 -21.59
CA LEU A 726 8.73 0.85 -21.64
C LEU A 726 9.28 -0.12 -20.59
N VAL A 727 9.64 -1.33 -21.00
CA VAL A 727 10.17 -2.37 -20.11
C VAL A 727 11.51 -1.89 -19.54
N GLN A 728 11.52 -1.60 -18.25
CA GLN A 728 12.74 -1.22 -17.54
C GLN A 728 13.53 -2.46 -17.16
N ILE A 729 14.86 -2.38 -17.30
CA ILE A 729 15.81 -3.38 -16.85
C ILE A 729 16.75 -2.71 -15.85
N LYS A 730 16.79 -3.21 -14.62
CA LYS A 730 17.67 -2.69 -13.56
C LYS A 730 18.24 -3.84 -12.72
N ASP A 731 19.21 -3.54 -11.87
CA ASP A 731 19.75 -4.51 -10.94
C ASP A 731 18.77 -4.79 -9.77
N ALA A 732 19.18 -5.64 -8.83
CA ALA A 732 18.34 -6.02 -7.71
C ALA A 732 18.17 -4.92 -6.64
N SER A 733 18.85 -3.77 -6.76
CA SER A 733 18.84 -2.72 -5.74
C SER A 733 17.45 -2.11 -5.53
N ASP A 734 16.59 -2.12 -6.55
CA ASP A 734 15.23 -1.57 -6.46
C ASP A 734 14.12 -2.61 -6.62
N ILE A 735 14.29 -3.83 -6.12
CA ILE A 735 13.39 -4.98 -6.32
C ILE A 735 11.85 -4.74 -6.23
N LEU A 736 11.38 -3.71 -5.52
CA LEU A 736 9.96 -3.38 -5.43
C LEU A 736 9.39 -2.63 -6.64
N THR A 737 10.23 -2.06 -7.52
CA THR A 737 9.76 -1.32 -8.70
C THR A 737 9.41 -2.24 -9.86
N ASN A 738 8.58 -1.76 -10.78
CA ASN A 738 8.09 -2.53 -11.92
C ASN A 738 9.14 -2.65 -13.04
N HIS A 739 10.12 -3.53 -12.86
CA HIS A 739 11.20 -3.76 -13.81
C HIS A 739 11.72 -5.20 -13.76
N ILE A 740 12.32 -5.66 -14.86
CA ILE A 740 13.03 -6.93 -14.92
C ILE A 740 14.35 -6.79 -14.17
N VAL A 741 14.58 -7.65 -13.19
CA VAL A 741 15.84 -7.69 -12.46
C VAL A 741 16.88 -8.44 -13.29
N VAL A 742 18.03 -7.83 -13.54
CA VAL A 742 19.19 -8.51 -14.15
C VAL A 742 20.37 -8.37 -13.22
N ASP A 743 20.81 -9.50 -12.65
CA ASP A 743 21.88 -9.50 -11.64
C ASP A 743 22.59 -10.86 -11.58
N SER A 744 23.59 -10.97 -10.72
CA SER A 744 24.25 -12.24 -10.41
C SER A 744 23.47 -13.05 -9.37
N ALA A 745 23.58 -14.38 -9.44
CA ALA A 745 23.03 -15.30 -8.44
C ALA A 745 23.47 -14.96 -7.01
N TYR A 746 24.71 -14.49 -6.85
CA TYR A 746 25.29 -14.07 -5.58
C TYR A 746 24.58 -12.82 -5.03
N ARG A 747 24.47 -11.74 -5.82
CA ARG A 747 23.80 -10.50 -5.39
C ARG A 747 22.31 -10.66 -5.16
N PHE A 748 21.67 -11.61 -5.87
CA PHE A 748 20.25 -11.93 -5.71
C PHE A 748 19.97 -12.91 -4.56
N SER A 749 20.97 -13.24 -3.74
CA SER A 749 20.78 -14.14 -2.60
C SER A 749 19.91 -13.52 -1.49
N GLY A 750 19.06 -14.36 -0.91
CA GLY A 750 17.94 -14.00 -0.02
C GLY A 750 16.71 -13.40 -0.73
N LEU A 751 16.75 -13.18 -2.05
CA LEU A 751 15.65 -12.61 -2.83
C LEU A 751 14.98 -13.66 -3.73
N GLU A 752 13.74 -13.41 -4.12
CA GLU A 752 12.92 -14.34 -4.92
C GLU A 752 12.05 -13.57 -5.93
N ARG A 753 11.72 -14.23 -7.05
CA ARG A 753 10.76 -13.75 -8.07
C ARG A 753 9.86 -14.89 -8.52
N ASN A 754 8.71 -14.55 -9.10
CA ASN A 754 7.79 -15.55 -9.66
C ASN A 754 8.41 -16.28 -10.86
N VAL A 755 9.18 -15.57 -11.68
CA VAL A 755 9.85 -16.08 -12.88
C VAL A 755 11.34 -15.83 -12.78
N VAL A 756 12.15 -16.87 -12.98
CA VAL A 756 13.61 -16.75 -13.05
C VAL A 756 14.17 -17.42 -14.30
N PHE A 757 15.01 -16.68 -15.02
CA PHE A 757 15.88 -17.19 -16.07
C PHE A 757 17.30 -17.34 -15.52
N ALA A 758 17.76 -18.57 -15.31
CA ALA A 758 19.13 -18.88 -14.95
C ALA A 758 19.96 -19.00 -16.24
N ILE A 759 20.80 -18.00 -16.48
CA ILE A 759 21.61 -17.89 -17.71
C ILE A 759 22.96 -18.55 -17.49
N ASN A 760 23.25 -19.56 -18.34
CA ASN A 760 24.52 -20.25 -18.45
C ASN A 760 25.14 -20.52 -17.06
N PRO A 761 24.49 -21.32 -16.20
CA PRO A 761 25.04 -21.60 -14.87
C PRO A 761 26.40 -22.29 -15.03
N ARG A 762 27.50 -21.58 -14.74
CA ARG A 762 28.88 -22.09 -14.78
C ARG A 762 29.52 -21.78 -13.44
N ALA A 763 30.02 -22.80 -12.76
CA ALA A 763 30.80 -22.60 -11.54
C ALA A 763 32.28 -22.43 -11.89
N VAL A 764 32.95 -21.47 -11.24
CA VAL A 764 34.41 -21.25 -11.36
C VAL A 764 35.21 -22.48 -10.91
N LYS A 765 34.63 -23.29 -10.02
CA LYS A 765 35.18 -24.58 -9.59
C LYS A 765 34.08 -25.64 -9.69
N PRO A 766 34.34 -26.84 -10.25
CA PRO A 766 33.36 -27.92 -10.37
C PRO A 766 32.67 -28.26 -9.04
N VAL A 767 33.39 -28.14 -7.93
CA VAL A 767 32.95 -28.47 -6.57
C VAL A 767 31.76 -27.61 -6.09
N VAL A 768 31.54 -26.41 -6.65
CA VAL A 768 30.45 -25.48 -6.23
C VAL A 768 29.25 -25.52 -7.18
N TYR A 769 29.31 -26.31 -8.26
CA TYR A 769 28.31 -26.29 -9.32
C TYR A 769 26.90 -26.66 -8.85
N GLU A 770 26.74 -27.74 -8.09
CA GLU A 770 25.44 -28.18 -7.60
C GLU A 770 24.84 -27.19 -6.58
N ASN A 771 25.68 -26.59 -5.72
CA ASN A 771 25.26 -25.53 -4.80
C ASN A 771 24.84 -24.26 -5.54
N LEU A 772 25.53 -23.90 -6.62
CA LEU A 772 25.16 -22.76 -7.47
C LEU A 772 23.81 -22.99 -8.15
N LEU A 773 23.57 -24.18 -8.71
CA LEU A 773 22.28 -24.54 -9.29
C LEU A 773 21.17 -24.52 -8.25
N LEU A 774 21.41 -25.06 -7.05
CA LEU A 774 20.46 -25.00 -5.95
C LEU A 774 20.13 -23.53 -5.60
N CYS A 775 21.15 -22.68 -5.47
CA CYS A 775 20.99 -21.27 -5.17
C CYS A 775 20.24 -20.49 -6.25
N LEU A 776 20.45 -20.81 -7.53
CA LEU A 776 19.77 -20.17 -8.68
C LEU A 776 18.32 -20.61 -8.78
N ALA A 777 18.08 -21.93 -8.77
CA ALA A 777 16.75 -22.50 -8.88
C ALA A 777 15.85 -22.05 -7.74
N SER A 778 16.41 -21.89 -6.54
CA SER A 778 15.64 -21.48 -5.36
C SER A 778 15.19 -20.03 -5.37
N ARG A 779 15.56 -19.23 -6.39
CA ARG A 779 15.09 -17.85 -6.57
C ARG A 779 13.75 -17.78 -7.30
N ALA A 780 13.33 -18.88 -7.92
CA ALA A 780 12.10 -18.99 -8.69
C ALA A 780 10.96 -19.53 -7.82
N ARG A 781 9.81 -18.84 -7.79
CA ARG A 781 8.61 -19.33 -7.09
C ARG A 781 7.69 -20.15 -7.99
N LYS A 782 7.44 -19.72 -9.24
CA LYS A 782 6.46 -20.35 -10.15
C LYS A 782 7.10 -20.92 -11.42
N HIS A 783 7.98 -20.16 -12.08
CA HIS A 783 8.59 -20.56 -13.35
C HIS A 783 10.11 -20.43 -13.31
N LEU A 784 10.80 -21.51 -13.65
CA LEU A 784 12.25 -21.59 -13.74
C LEU A 784 12.67 -21.98 -15.15
N TYR A 785 13.49 -21.15 -15.78
CA TYR A 785 14.09 -21.42 -17.09
C TYR A 785 15.60 -21.50 -16.94
N ILE A 786 16.20 -22.64 -17.32
CA ILE A 786 17.64 -22.86 -17.25
C ILE A 786 18.19 -22.89 -18.68
N LEU A 787 18.91 -21.84 -19.06
CA LEU A 787 19.40 -21.66 -20.43
C LEU A 787 20.90 -21.96 -20.50
N LYS A 788 21.31 -22.90 -21.36
CA LYS A 788 22.70 -23.34 -21.48
C LYS A 788 23.29 -23.00 -22.85
N LEU A 789 24.58 -22.66 -22.86
CA LEU A 789 25.39 -22.47 -24.07
C LEU A 789 26.30 -23.67 -24.32
N PRO A 790 26.83 -23.86 -25.53
CA PRO A 790 27.85 -24.86 -25.82
C PRO A 790 29.10 -24.61 -24.97
N GLU A 791 29.78 -25.68 -24.56
CA GLU A 791 31.08 -25.58 -23.91
C GLU A 791 32.09 -24.99 -24.90
N GLN A 792 32.64 -23.82 -24.58
CA GLN A 792 33.85 -23.35 -25.24
C GLN A 792 35.02 -24.02 -24.52
N GLN A 793 35.91 -24.69 -25.25
CA GLN A 793 37.20 -25.13 -24.72
C GLN A 793 37.95 -23.87 -24.25
N GLU A 794 37.92 -23.58 -22.96
CA GLU A 794 38.79 -22.55 -22.37
C GLU A 794 40.23 -23.09 -22.34
N ASP A 795 41.15 -22.25 -22.79
CA ASP A 795 42.59 -22.49 -22.87
C ASP A 795 43.13 -22.87 -21.46
N PRO A 796 43.90 -23.96 -21.27
CA PRO A 796 44.36 -24.43 -19.96
C PRO A 796 45.32 -23.48 -19.21
N SER A 797 45.47 -22.23 -19.66
CA SER A 797 46.36 -21.22 -19.10
C SER A 797 45.72 -20.35 -17.99
N GLU A 798 44.40 -20.46 -17.74
CA GLU A 798 43.68 -19.67 -16.70
C GLU A 798 43.12 -20.48 -15.51
N LEU A 799 43.65 -21.68 -15.23
CA LEU A 799 43.28 -22.51 -14.05
C LEU A 799 44.13 -22.26 -12.81
#